data_AF-A0A090CPG2-F1
#
_entry.id   AF-A0A090CPG2-F1
#
_cell.length_a   1.000
_cell.length_b   1.000
_cell.length_c   1.000
_cell.angle_alpha   90.00
_cell.angle_beta   90.00
_cell.angle_gamma   90.00
#
_symmetry.space_group_name_H-M   'P 1'
#
loop_
_entity.id
_entity.type
_entity.pdbx_description
1 polymer ?
#
loop_
_entity_poly.entity_id
_entity_poly.type
_entity_poly.pdbx_seq_one_letter_code
_entity_poly.pdbx_strand_id
1 'polypeptide(L)'
;MGLFTNNDDAMVKKDDDLKRGKTLPTRAPWAPASAPRTPPRKTIKRLVIALAVGFFVYLFIKNLPPMDDQVRRDYRHPRYSDRKPGKQPGPMPKMKPPPPERIPEKPVVKDIPSEQPAAVVVPPVVTDTATNARTYDGPIYFRKLAATLQAIESSTSGFSAVNKNVLFAAASLKSASVLLPMACKMGTELRSYVHFALMGGSEIDLDELQAVNGIDESCQIIFHGKRTDHVPMPISMLIHHIYKYMHPQVLFLDASGVEEHYFLDGIRKQADVSGVPIIELPKNAHSRLSWMTKLDSSSLAAWNRISVDILIHAPPVGSGSLIRLLQSLSAADFSAGPTPHLTIELPHDIDRATTEFLRDFTWPPSRTHSLSNVRQLTLRHRIPRARLTEEESSVRLLESFWPVSPRYSHVLVLSPQVQLSPGFFHYLKFTLLEYLYSSNSLLQSWDSRLLGISLDLPPTTLADTSKSFSPPAPKPMTQAKDSKKPSLSSQTSSSAPFLWQSPNSNAMLYLGTKWTELHSLVSNTIEHQHSTSSLSTFFTTKAVSKRYPSWLEHALRLSRAKGYFALYPSEATAIYLATTHNELFKGPEEYEKELEVDDGRGEEVRLTSGPLLETVRLLGFDEMPIVSWEGKETGLEGLDEGAEEYVREFRKAVGGRCEGWEGGEVGERLGVGGLFCLRGE
;
A
#
# COMPACT_ATOMS: atom_id res chain seq x y z
N MET A 1 30.34 67.68 -4.57
CA MET A 1 30.46 69.13 -4.84
C MET A 1 29.29 69.47 -5.76
N GLY A 2 28.39 70.40 -5.38
CA GLY A 2 26.98 70.38 -5.83
C GLY A 2 26.19 69.34 -5.02
N LEU A 3 25.21 69.62 -4.14
CA LEU A 3 24.50 70.83 -3.65
C LEU A 3 23.23 71.32 -4.40
N PHE A 4 22.20 71.64 -3.59
CA PHE A 4 20.90 72.28 -3.89
C PHE A 4 19.86 71.42 -4.63
N THR A 5 18.53 71.50 -4.43
CA THR A 5 17.61 72.28 -3.54
C THR A 5 16.26 71.50 -3.52
N ASN A 6 15.26 71.62 -2.64
CA ASN A 6 14.98 72.16 -1.29
C ASN A 6 13.43 72.10 -1.14
N ASN A 7 12.88 72.45 0.04
CA ASN A 7 11.45 72.65 0.37
C ASN A 7 10.56 71.41 0.64
N ASP A 8 9.57 71.47 1.54
CA ASP A 8 9.39 72.21 2.82
C ASP A 8 8.08 71.71 3.47
N ASP A 9 8.01 71.55 4.81
CA ASP A 9 6.96 72.16 5.66
C ASP A 9 7.09 71.88 7.18
N ALA A 10 6.40 72.71 7.99
CA ALA A 10 6.19 72.72 9.46
C ALA A 10 6.73 71.54 10.32
N MET A 11 7.59 71.75 11.33
CA MET A 11 7.28 72.30 12.68
C MET A 11 6.11 71.58 13.40
N VAL A 12 6.18 71.21 14.69
CA VAL A 12 6.57 72.01 15.89
C VAL A 12 7.14 71.13 17.04
N LYS A 13 8.21 71.63 17.71
CA LYS A 13 8.67 71.52 19.15
C LYS A 13 8.09 70.40 20.08
N LYS A 14 8.75 69.86 21.13
CA LYS A 14 10.07 69.89 21.84
C LYS A 14 9.96 68.79 22.96
N ASP A 15 10.92 68.30 23.76
CA ASP A 15 12.37 68.46 24.02
C ASP A 15 12.92 67.08 24.52
N ASP A 16 14.15 66.63 24.21
CA ASP A 16 15.50 66.97 24.73
C ASP A 16 15.74 66.69 26.24
N ASP A 17 16.71 65.88 26.71
CA ASP A 17 17.37 64.63 26.19
C ASP A 17 17.43 63.61 27.37
N LEU A 18 18.42 63.46 28.27
CA LEU A 18 19.89 63.56 28.22
C LEU A 18 20.50 62.43 29.09
N LYS A 19 21.60 61.82 28.61
CA LYS A 19 22.40 60.77 29.26
C LYS A 19 23.09 61.29 30.56
N ARG A 20 23.76 60.51 31.45
CA ARG A 20 24.78 59.47 31.20
C ARG A 20 25.36 58.89 32.53
N GLY A 21 25.98 57.71 32.50
CA GLY A 21 26.90 57.17 33.53
C GLY A 21 26.28 56.03 34.39
N LYS A 22 26.82 54.80 34.45
CA LYS A 22 28.17 54.29 34.88
C LYS A 22 28.45 54.38 36.39
N THR A 23 28.24 53.27 37.13
CA THR A 23 29.26 52.56 37.95
C THR A 23 28.69 51.31 38.66
N LEU A 24 29.50 50.26 38.79
CA LEU A 24 29.51 49.27 39.89
C LEU A 24 30.73 49.60 40.81
N PRO A 25 30.93 49.00 42.02
CA PRO A 25 30.35 47.75 42.58
C PRO A 25 29.94 47.83 44.09
N THR A 26 29.60 46.68 44.71
CA THR A 26 30.11 46.13 46.02
C THR A 26 29.08 45.19 46.73
N ARG A 27 29.55 44.37 47.69
CA ARG A 27 28.91 43.18 48.32
C ARG A 27 27.90 43.46 49.46
N ALA A 28 26.85 42.61 49.52
CA ALA A 28 26.29 41.88 50.70
C ALA A 28 25.68 42.69 51.89
N PRO A 29 24.85 42.10 52.81
CA PRO A 29 24.50 40.68 53.01
C PRO A 29 22.98 40.36 53.03
N TRP A 30 22.60 39.17 53.54
CA TRP A 30 21.23 38.63 53.60
C TRP A 30 20.30 39.28 54.63
N ALA A 31 18.99 39.31 54.31
CA ALA A 31 17.88 39.23 55.26
C ALA A 31 16.64 38.57 54.58
N PRO A 32 15.86 37.72 55.27
CA PRO A 32 14.72 37.01 54.68
C PRO A 32 13.36 37.71 54.89
N ALA A 33 12.35 37.19 54.17
CA ALA A 33 10.91 37.35 54.38
C ALA A 33 10.26 38.75 54.21
N SER A 34 9.47 38.89 53.14
CA SER A 34 8.01 39.03 53.27
C SER A 34 7.31 38.90 51.91
N ALA A 35 6.14 38.24 51.89
CA ALA A 35 5.36 38.06 50.66
C ALA A 35 4.45 39.29 50.40
N PRO A 36 4.39 39.83 49.17
CA PRO A 36 3.53 40.97 48.86
C PRO A 36 2.05 40.56 48.90
N ARG A 37 1.28 41.12 49.84
CA ARG A 37 -0.17 40.94 49.95
C ARG A 37 -0.87 41.49 48.70
N THR A 38 -1.32 40.60 47.80
CA THR A 38 -2.10 41.01 46.62
C THR A 38 -3.55 41.35 47.00
N PRO A 39 -4.18 42.37 46.40
CA PRO A 39 -5.50 42.85 46.82
C PRO A 39 -6.63 41.87 46.45
N PRO A 40 -7.58 41.59 47.37
CA PRO A 40 -8.50 40.45 47.26
C PRO A 40 -9.45 40.50 46.06
N ARG A 41 -9.70 41.68 45.46
CA ARG A 41 -10.56 41.82 44.28
C ARG A 41 -10.00 41.12 43.02
N LYS A 42 -8.68 40.90 42.93
CA LYS A 42 -8.07 40.17 41.79
C LYS A 42 -8.05 38.65 41.99
N THR A 43 -7.91 38.17 43.23
CA THR A 43 -7.98 36.73 43.55
C THR A 43 -9.41 36.19 43.45
N ILE A 44 -10.41 36.94 43.94
CA ILE A 44 -11.83 36.55 43.82
C ILE A 44 -12.24 36.36 42.35
N LYS A 45 -11.88 37.27 41.43
CA LYS A 45 -12.17 37.08 40.00
C LYS A 45 -11.54 35.80 39.43
N ARG A 46 -10.29 35.46 39.81
CA ARG A 46 -9.65 34.22 39.37
C ARG A 46 -10.33 32.97 39.95
N LEU A 47 -10.78 33.03 41.20
CA LEU A 47 -11.48 31.92 41.86
C LEU A 47 -12.89 31.70 41.29
N VAL A 48 -13.61 32.76 40.93
CA VAL A 48 -14.89 32.68 40.20
C VAL A 48 -14.69 32.11 38.79
N ILE A 49 -13.63 32.49 38.08
CA ILE A 49 -13.30 31.90 36.77
C ILE A 49 -12.93 30.42 36.93
N ALA A 50 -12.14 30.04 37.94
CA ALA A 50 -11.80 28.64 38.20
C ALA A 50 -13.04 27.80 38.55
N LEU A 51 -13.99 28.35 39.32
CA LEU A 51 -15.29 27.71 39.57
C LEU A 51 -16.15 27.61 38.31
N ALA A 52 -16.16 28.63 37.44
CA ALA A 52 -16.90 28.58 36.18
C ALA A 52 -16.32 27.55 35.20
N VAL A 53 -14.98 27.45 35.09
CA VAL A 53 -14.31 26.40 34.32
C VAL A 53 -14.57 25.01 34.93
N GLY A 54 -14.44 24.86 36.26
CA GLY A 54 -14.75 23.62 36.96
C GLY A 54 -16.21 23.19 36.80
N PHE A 55 -17.15 24.14 36.76
CA PHE A 55 -18.56 23.89 36.49
C PHE A 55 -18.82 23.51 35.03
N PHE A 56 -18.12 24.12 34.07
CA PHE A 56 -18.15 23.69 32.66
C PHE A 56 -17.58 22.28 32.47
N VAL A 57 -16.47 21.95 33.13
CA VAL A 57 -15.89 20.60 33.12
C VAL A 57 -16.82 19.60 33.81
N TYR A 58 -17.46 19.97 34.93
CA TYR A 58 -18.48 19.15 35.58
C TYR A 58 -19.71 18.91 34.67
N LEU A 59 -20.22 19.94 34.01
CA LEU A 59 -21.31 19.80 33.03
C LEU A 59 -20.89 18.96 31.82
N PHE A 60 -19.65 19.08 31.36
CA PHE A 60 -19.11 18.26 30.27
C PHE A 60 -19.01 16.78 30.69
N ILE A 61 -18.49 16.48 31.87
CA ILE A 61 -18.41 15.11 32.42
C ILE A 61 -19.83 14.56 32.71
N LYS A 62 -20.79 15.39 33.14
CA LYS A 62 -22.16 14.95 33.43
C LYS A 62 -23.06 14.80 32.19
N ASN A 63 -22.79 15.55 31.13
CA ASN A 63 -23.45 15.42 29.83
C ASN A 63 -22.69 14.51 28.85
N LEU A 64 -21.49 14.03 29.22
CA LEU A 64 -20.95 12.81 28.63
C LEU A 64 -21.99 11.70 28.87
N PRO A 65 -22.45 10.98 27.84
CA PRO A 65 -23.22 9.76 28.08
C PRO A 65 -22.35 8.81 28.91
N PRO A 66 -22.94 8.02 29.84
CA PRO A 66 -22.15 7.15 30.69
C PRO A 66 -21.34 6.18 29.83
N MET A 67 -20.01 6.25 29.99
CA MET A 67 -19.06 5.24 29.51
C MET A 67 -19.09 4.02 30.46
N ASP A 68 -20.31 3.51 30.64
CA ASP A 68 -20.58 2.14 31.04
C ASP A 68 -20.39 1.23 29.80
N ASP A 69 -20.28 -0.08 29.98
CA ASP A 69 -19.89 -1.03 28.92
C ASP A 69 -20.98 -1.23 27.84
N GLN A 70 -21.17 -0.20 27.02
CA GLN A 70 -21.92 -0.29 25.77
C GLN A 70 -21.09 -1.08 24.75
N VAL A 71 -21.24 -2.41 24.88
CA VAL A 71 -21.15 -3.40 23.80
C VAL A 71 -21.30 -2.73 22.44
N ARG A 72 -20.30 -2.93 21.58
CA ARG A 72 -20.24 -2.49 20.17
C ARG A 72 -21.65 -2.28 19.62
N ARG A 73 -22.06 -1.02 19.39
CA ARG A 73 -23.31 -0.75 18.69
C ARG A 73 -23.15 -1.25 17.27
N ASP A 74 -23.72 -2.42 16.98
CA ASP A 74 -23.67 -3.03 15.65
C ASP A 74 -24.59 -2.30 14.66
N TYR A 75 -24.13 -1.12 14.25
CA TYR A 75 -24.62 -0.39 13.08
C TYR A 75 -24.48 -1.21 11.77
N ARG A 76 -23.77 -2.36 11.83
CA ARG A 76 -23.61 -3.36 10.76
C ARG A 76 -24.92 -4.05 10.36
N HIS A 77 -25.92 -4.08 11.26
CA HIS A 77 -27.26 -4.62 10.99
C HIS A 77 -28.28 -3.48 10.85
N PRO A 78 -28.41 -2.85 9.67
CA PRO A 78 -29.43 -1.83 9.43
C PRO A 78 -30.83 -2.44 9.60
N ARG A 79 -31.56 -2.05 10.65
CA ARG A 79 -32.90 -2.58 10.94
C ARG A 79 -33.89 -2.17 9.86
N TYR A 80 -34.24 -3.13 8.99
CA TYR A 80 -35.27 -2.97 7.98
C TYR A 80 -36.64 -2.80 8.65
N SER A 81 -37.09 -1.54 8.71
CA SER A 81 -38.43 -1.21 9.18
C SER A 81 -39.45 -1.60 8.12
N ASP A 82 -40.09 -2.75 8.29
CA ASP A 82 -41.28 -3.12 7.52
C ASP A 82 -42.40 -2.10 7.80
N ARG A 83 -42.49 -1.11 6.92
CA ARG A 83 -43.40 0.02 7.02
C ARG A 83 -44.82 -0.47 6.80
N LYS A 84 -45.50 -0.82 7.89
CA LYS A 84 -46.94 -1.16 7.92
C LYS A 84 -47.73 -0.19 7.01
N PRO A 85 -48.63 -0.69 6.14
CA PRO A 85 -49.32 0.12 5.14
C PRO A 85 -50.35 1.04 5.80
N GLY A 86 -49.89 2.20 6.32
CA GLY A 86 -50.69 3.01 7.24
C GLY A 86 -50.22 4.45 7.46
N LYS A 87 -49.56 5.08 6.48
CA LYS A 87 -49.43 6.56 6.37
C LYS A 87 -48.84 6.97 5.01
N GLN A 88 -49.60 7.75 4.25
CA GLN A 88 -49.12 8.41 3.03
C GLN A 88 -47.98 9.39 3.37
N PRO A 89 -46.91 9.47 2.55
CA PRO A 89 -46.00 10.61 2.58
C PRO A 89 -46.74 11.90 2.19
N GLY A 90 -46.37 13.03 2.80
CA GLY A 90 -46.81 14.34 2.31
C GLY A 90 -46.20 14.66 0.94
N PRO A 91 -46.82 15.55 0.14
CA PRO A 91 -46.31 15.90 -1.19
C PRO A 91 -44.97 16.63 -1.09
N MET A 92 -43.97 16.15 -1.85
CA MET A 92 -42.69 16.85 -1.98
C MET A 92 -42.85 18.16 -2.79
N PRO A 93 -42.01 19.18 -2.56
CA PRO A 93 -42.02 20.41 -3.34
C PRO A 93 -41.78 20.15 -4.84
N LYS A 94 -42.60 20.77 -5.70
CA LYS A 94 -42.43 20.68 -7.16
C LYS A 94 -41.27 21.57 -7.62
N MET A 95 -40.13 20.95 -7.92
CA MET A 95 -39.00 21.61 -8.57
C MET A 95 -39.36 21.96 -10.03
N LYS A 96 -39.11 23.20 -10.47
CA LYS A 96 -39.37 23.62 -11.86
C LYS A 96 -38.34 23.02 -12.82
N PRO A 97 -38.73 22.58 -14.03
CA PRO A 97 -37.77 22.24 -15.07
C PRO A 97 -37.07 23.50 -15.61
N PRO A 98 -35.82 23.40 -16.09
CA PRO A 98 -35.12 24.49 -16.78
C PRO A 98 -35.72 24.75 -18.18
N PRO A 99 -35.47 25.92 -18.80
CA PRO A 99 -35.90 26.21 -20.17
C PRO A 99 -35.17 25.33 -21.20
N PRO A 100 -35.79 24.94 -22.33
CA PRO A 100 -35.12 24.22 -23.40
C PRO A 100 -34.12 25.13 -24.14
N GLU A 101 -32.92 24.61 -24.34
CA GLU A 101 -31.84 25.27 -25.08
C GLU A 101 -32.06 25.15 -26.61
N ARG A 102 -31.68 26.18 -27.38
CA ARG A 102 -31.95 26.22 -28.83
C ARG A 102 -30.87 25.47 -29.60
N ILE A 103 -31.25 24.36 -30.23
CA ILE A 103 -30.41 23.71 -31.25
C ILE A 103 -30.34 24.63 -32.49
N PRO A 104 -29.14 25.01 -32.99
CA PRO A 104 -29.01 25.82 -34.19
C PRO A 104 -29.34 25.02 -35.46
N GLU A 105 -30.03 25.69 -36.38
CA GLU A 105 -30.56 25.14 -37.63
C GLU A 105 -29.45 24.92 -38.68
N LYS A 106 -29.50 23.79 -39.42
CA LYS A 106 -28.57 23.52 -40.53
C LYS A 106 -29.17 23.99 -41.86
N PRO A 107 -28.36 24.56 -42.78
CA PRO A 107 -28.87 25.20 -43.99
C PRO A 107 -29.38 24.21 -45.05
N VAL A 108 -30.34 24.70 -45.85
CA VAL A 108 -31.08 23.96 -46.89
C VAL A 108 -30.23 23.71 -48.14
N VAL A 109 -30.42 22.54 -48.75
CA VAL A 109 -30.07 22.23 -50.16
C VAL A 109 -31.34 21.75 -50.87
N LYS A 110 -31.44 21.98 -52.18
CA LYS A 110 -32.70 22.12 -52.94
C LYS A 110 -33.24 20.82 -53.56
N ASP A 111 -34.56 20.73 -53.69
CA ASP A 111 -35.28 19.76 -54.52
C ASP A 111 -35.22 20.07 -56.03
N ILE A 112 -35.22 19.02 -56.86
CA ILE A 112 -35.71 18.98 -58.25
C ILE A 112 -36.46 17.63 -58.42
N PRO A 113 -37.61 17.54 -59.13
CA PRO A 113 -38.71 16.70 -58.65
C PRO A 113 -39.10 15.46 -59.50
N SER A 114 -39.90 14.60 -58.84
CA SER A 114 -40.96 13.72 -59.37
C SER A 114 -40.69 12.74 -60.51
N GLU A 115 -40.97 11.45 -60.26
CA GLU A 115 -42.01 10.73 -61.02
C GLU A 115 -42.65 9.57 -60.22
N GLN A 116 -43.84 9.16 -60.66
CA GLN A 116 -44.69 8.03 -60.18
C GLN A 116 -45.09 7.20 -61.43
N PRO A 117 -45.79 6.05 -61.34
CA PRO A 117 -46.02 5.12 -60.22
C PRO A 117 -45.69 3.65 -60.59
N ALA A 118 -45.75 2.73 -59.62
CA ALA A 118 -46.21 1.36 -59.86
C ALA A 118 -46.68 0.69 -58.55
N ALA A 119 -47.86 0.09 -58.54
CA ALA A 119 -48.30 -0.82 -57.49
C ALA A 119 -48.40 -2.24 -58.07
N VAL A 120 -47.81 -3.23 -57.39
CA VAL A 120 -48.05 -4.65 -57.64
C VAL A 120 -48.38 -5.31 -56.32
N VAL A 121 -49.55 -5.93 -56.24
CA VAL A 121 -50.05 -6.60 -55.03
C VAL A 121 -49.88 -8.11 -55.18
N VAL A 122 -49.24 -8.74 -54.20
CA VAL A 122 -49.39 -10.18 -53.93
C VAL A 122 -49.61 -10.32 -52.41
N PRO A 123 -50.69 -11.00 -51.95
CA PRO A 123 -51.06 -11.05 -50.54
C PRO A 123 -50.60 -12.40 -49.90
N PRO A 124 -51.14 -12.93 -48.78
CA PRO A 124 -50.32 -13.04 -47.56
C PRO A 124 -50.13 -14.49 -47.07
N VAL A 125 -49.16 -14.67 -46.17
CA VAL A 125 -49.04 -15.85 -45.30
C VAL A 125 -48.91 -15.39 -43.84
N VAL A 126 -49.51 -16.14 -42.92
CA VAL A 126 -49.69 -15.82 -41.49
C VAL A 126 -48.79 -16.73 -40.64
N THR A 127 -48.70 -16.47 -39.34
CA THR A 127 -47.94 -17.17 -38.26
C THR A 127 -46.49 -16.66 -38.06
N ASP A 128 -45.99 -16.46 -36.83
CA ASP A 128 -46.71 -16.51 -35.55
C ASP A 128 -46.14 -15.61 -34.42
N THR A 129 -46.99 -15.42 -33.41
CA THR A 129 -46.73 -14.87 -32.05
C THR A 129 -45.32 -14.32 -31.74
N ALA A 130 -45.07 -13.04 -32.08
CA ALA A 130 -44.03 -12.25 -31.41
C ALA A 130 -44.59 -11.65 -30.11
N THR A 131 -44.03 -12.02 -28.95
CA THR A 131 -44.38 -11.39 -27.67
C THR A 131 -43.93 -9.93 -27.67
N ASN A 132 -44.85 -9.02 -27.35
CA ASN A 132 -44.59 -7.58 -27.33
C ASN A 132 -43.61 -7.22 -26.20
N ALA A 133 -42.33 -7.15 -26.52
CA ALA A 133 -41.30 -6.54 -25.68
C ALA A 133 -41.52 -5.02 -25.61
N ARG A 134 -42.50 -4.61 -24.78
CA ARG A 134 -42.87 -3.21 -24.59
C ARG A 134 -41.73 -2.46 -23.89
N THR A 135 -40.96 -1.69 -24.66
CA THR A 135 -40.01 -0.70 -24.12
C THR A 135 -40.74 0.23 -23.16
N TYR A 136 -40.31 0.27 -21.91
CA TYR A 136 -40.96 1.02 -20.84
C TYR A 136 -40.23 2.35 -20.60
N ASP A 137 -40.79 3.44 -21.12
CA ASP A 137 -40.28 4.81 -20.92
C ASP A 137 -40.74 5.45 -19.59
N GLY A 138 -41.27 4.66 -18.65
CA GLY A 138 -41.71 5.14 -17.35
C GLY A 138 -40.58 5.28 -16.33
N PRO A 139 -40.78 6.04 -15.23
CA PRO A 139 -39.79 6.15 -14.16
C PRO A 139 -39.64 4.82 -13.40
N ILE A 140 -38.41 4.30 -13.35
CA ILE A 140 -38.08 3.05 -12.64
C ILE A 140 -37.87 3.34 -11.14
N TYR A 141 -38.56 2.56 -10.28
CA TYR A 141 -38.47 2.68 -8.82
C TYR A 141 -37.95 1.39 -8.17
N PHE A 142 -36.68 1.36 -7.76
CA PHE A 142 -36.08 0.20 -7.08
C PHE A 142 -36.48 0.14 -5.59
N ARG A 143 -37.72 -0.24 -5.25
CA ARG A 143 -38.24 -0.13 -3.87
C ARG A 143 -37.40 -0.85 -2.80
N LYS A 144 -37.08 -2.14 -2.97
CA LYS A 144 -36.22 -2.88 -2.01
C LYS A 144 -34.80 -2.29 -1.95
N LEU A 145 -34.16 -2.04 -3.10
CA LEU A 145 -32.79 -1.48 -3.16
C LEU A 145 -32.69 -0.09 -2.53
N ALA A 146 -33.60 0.84 -2.88
CA ALA A 146 -33.56 2.19 -2.35
C ALA A 146 -33.74 2.20 -0.83
N ALA A 147 -34.58 1.32 -0.29
CA ALA A 147 -34.70 1.12 1.16
C ALA A 147 -33.40 0.59 1.79
N THR A 148 -32.72 -0.39 1.18
CA THR A 148 -31.43 -0.88 1.72
C THR A 148 -30.30 0.15 1.60
N LEU A 149 -30.24 0.92 0.50
CA LEU A 149 -29.25 1.99 0.31
C LEU A 149 -29.49 3.18 1.27
N GLN A 150 -30.74 3.55 1.53
CA GLN A 150 -31.08 4.57 2.55
C GLN A 150 -30.84 4.07 3.99
N ALA A 151 -30.90 2.75 4.23
CA ALA A 151 -30.65 2.18 5.55
C ALA A 151 -29.16 2.11 5.92
N ILE A 152 -28.26 2.00 4.93
CA ILE A 152 -26.80 2.05 5.15
C ILE A 152 -26.22 3.48 5.21
N GLU A 153 -27.01 4.46 4.79
CA GLU A 153 -26.65 5.88 4.58
C GLU A 153 -25.92 6.50 5.77
N SER A 154 -26.42 6.24 6.98
CA SER A 154 -25.88 6.76 8.24
C SER A 154 -25.00 5.78 9.02
N SER A 155 -25.06 4.47 8.73
CA SER A 155 -24.33 3.43 9.48
C SER A 155 -22.98 3.06 8.89
N THR A 156 -22.82 3.16 7.57
CA THR A 156 -21.58 2.79 6.83
C THR A 156 -20.88 4.02 6.22
N SER A 157 -21.37 5.22 6.53
CA SER A 157 -20.91 6.50 5.95
C SER A 157 -20.96 6.54 4.41
N GLY A 158 -22.00 5.94 3.81
CA GLY A 158 -22.13 5.78 2.35
C GLY A 158 -22.10 7.07 1.52
N PHE A 159 -22.43 8.23 2.10
CA PHE A 159 -22.25 9.54 1.46
C PHE A 159 -20.79 10.00 1.31
N SER A 160 -19.86 9.46 2.11
CA SER A 160 -18.45 9.80 2.03
C SER A 160 -17.76 8.98 0.96
N ALA A 161 -17.01 9.61 0.06
CA ALA A 161 -16.10 8.91 -0.85
C ALA A 161 -14.97 8.17 -0.11
N VAL A 162 -14.66 8.58 1.13
CA VAL A 162 -13.74 7.87 2.05
C VAL A 162 -14.58 7.13 3.09
N ASN A 163 -14.75 5.83 2.89
CA ASN A 163 -15.50 4.94 3.79
C ASN A 163 -14.84 3.55 3.85
N LYS A 164 -15.51 2.54 4.42
CA LYS A 164 -15.01 1.16 4.52
C LYS A 164 -15.84 0.13 3.75
N ASN A 165 -16.55 0.57 2.72
CA ASN A 165 -17.60 -0.20 2.07
C ASN A 165 -16.98 -1.07 0.96
N VAL A 166 -17.20 -2.38 1.08
CA VAL A 166 -16.73 -3.40 0.14
C VAL A 166 -17.96 -4.07 -0.46
N LEU A 167 -18.03 -4.15 -1.79
CA LEU A 167 -19.18 -4.76 -2.47
C LEU A 167 -18.80 -6.07 -3.15
N PHE A 168 -19.50 -7.15 -2.82
CA PHE A 168 -19.58 -8.36 -3.64
C PHE A 168 -20.84 -8.27 -4.50
N ALA A 169 -20.74 -8.57 -5.79
CA ALA A 169 -21.90 -8.52 -6.69
C ALA A 169 -21.98 -9.76 -7.58
N ALA A 170 -23.20 -10.28 -7.73
CA ALA A 170 -23.50 -11.41 -8.62
C ALA A 170 -24.83 -11.22 -9.37
N ALA A 171 -24.95 -11.84 -10.54
CA ALA A 171 -26.22 -12.05 -11.24
C ALA A 171 -26.63 -13.53 -11.26
N SER A 172 -25.66 -14.42 -11.45
CA SER A 172 -25.81 -15.88 -11.40
C SER A 172 -25.89 -16.37 -9.96
N LEU A 173 -26.91 -17.19 -9.64
CA LEU A 173 -27.05 -17.86 -8.33
C LEU A 173 -25.85 -18.77 -8.01
N LYS A 174 -25.22 -19.34 -9.05
CA LYS A 174 -24.02 -20.19 -8.90
C LYS A 174 -22.83 -19.33 -8.47
N SER A 175 -22.60 -18.21 -9.14
CA SER A 175 -21.57 -17.23 -8.77
C SER A 175 -21.81 -16.65 -7.38
N ALA A 176 -23.07 -16.38 -7.02
CA ALA A 176 -23.42 -15.98 -5.66
C ALA A 176 -22.98 -17.03 -4.62
N SER A 177 -23.26 -18.33 -4.84
CA SER A 177 -22.80 -19.39 -3.91
C SER A 177 -21.27 -19.53 -3.79
N VAL A 178 -20.50 -19.07 -4.79
CA VAL A 178 -19.03 -19.05 -4.74
C VAL A 178 -18.53 -17.82 -3.96
N LEU A 179 -19.18 -16.66 -4.12
CA LEU A 179 -18.80 -15.41 -3.45
C LEU A 179 -19.27 -15.33 -1.99
N LEU A 180 -20.41 -15.92 -1.65
CA LEU A 180 -21.07 -15.79 -0.35
C LEU A 180 -20.23 -16.26 0.84
N PRO A 181 -19.58 -17.44 0.83
CA PRO A 181 -18.69 -17.86 1.93
C PRO A 181 -17.49 -16.93 2.12
N MET A 182 -16.97 -16.36 1.03
CA MET A 182 -15.84 -15.43 1.04
C MET A 182 -16.25 -14.05 1.58
N ALA A 183 -17.46 -13.58 1.25
CA ALA A 183 -18.06 -12.40 1.83
C ALA A 183 -18.33 -12.57 3.34
N CYS A 184 -18.87 -13.72 3.76
CA CYS A 184 -19.06 -14.04 5.18
C CYS A 184 -17.73 -14.01 5.96
N LYS A 185 -16.70 -14.70 5.45
CA LYS A 185 -15.37 -14.69 6.07
C LYS A 185 -14.83 -13.26 6.21
N MET A 186 -14.92 -12.43 5.18
CA MET A 186 -14.51 -11.01 5.26
C MET A 186 -15.34 -10.19 6.26
N GLY A 187 -16.63 -10.49 6.42
CA GLY A 187 -17.48 -9.89 7.45
C GLY A 187 -17.05 -10.25 8.86
N THR A 188 -16.69 -11.52 9.11
CA THR A 188 -16.21 -12.00 10.43
C THR A 188 -14.87 -11.42 10.86
N GLU A 189 -14.03 -10.97 9.92
CA GLU A 189 -12.77 -10.26 10.21
C GLU A 189 -13.02 -8.81 10.68
N LEU A 190 -14.25 -8.30 10.53
CA LEU A 190 -14.75 -7.00 11.00
C LEU A 190 -14.01 -5.74 10.47
N ARG A 191 -12.97 -5.86 9.65
CA ARG A 191 -12.13 -4.73 9.18
C ARG A 191 -12.85 -3.75 8.25
N SER A 192 -13.81 -4.27 7.47
CA SER A 192 -14.59 -3.55 6.44
C SER A 192 -16.09 -3.72 6.68
N TYR A 193 -16.91 -2.91 6.01
CA TYR A 193 -18.35 -3.14 5.88
C TYR A 193 -18.58 -3.95 4.60
N VAL A 194 -19.08 -5.18 4.74
CA VAL A 194 -19.27 -6.11 3.61
C VAL A 194 -20.71 -6.02 3.12
N HIS A 195 -20.87 -5.60 1.88
CA HIS A 195 -22.14 -5.52 1.17
C HIS A 195 -22.20 -6.62 0.12
N PHE A 196 -23.36 -7.27 -0.02
CA PHE A 196 -23.60 -8.28 -1.05
C PHE A 196 -24.81 -7.91 -1.89
N ALA A 197 -24.63 -7.74 -3.21
CA ALA A 197 -25.71 -7.36 -4.12
C ALA A 197 -26.04 -8.44 -5.15
N LEU A 198 -27.27 -8.94 -5.09
CA LEU A 198 -27.81 -9.88 -6.07
C LEU A 198 -28.64 -9.12 -7.12
N MET A 199 -28.19 -9.15 -8.37
CA MET A 199 -28.73 -8.35 -9.47
C MET A 199 -29.36 -9.17 -10.61
N GLY A 200 -29.43 -10.49 -10.41
CA GLY A 200 -30.03 -11.45 -11.33
C GLY A 200 -31.53 -11.24 -11.58
N GLY A 201 -32.10 -12.10 -12.42
CA GLY A 201 -33.55 -12.18 -12.69
C GLY A 201 -34.26 -13.31 -11.94
N SER A 202 -33.56 -14.06 -11.09
CA SER A 202 -34.10 -15.20 -10.34
C SER A 202 -35.04 -14.76 -9.22
N GLU A 203 -36.18 -15.43 -9.06
CA GLU A 203 -37.21 -15.09 -8.07
C GLU A 203 -36.89 -15.51 -6.62
N ILE A 204 -35.80 -16.24 -6.39
CA ILE A 204 -35.35 -16.69 -5.06
C ILE A 204 -35.13 -15.45 -4.15
N ASP A 205 -35.91 -15.35 -3.06
CA ASP A 205 -35.71 -14.29 -2.07
C ASP A 205 -34.41 -14.56 -1.26
N LEU A 206 -33.75 -13.48 -0.83
CA LEU A 206 -32.40 -13.51 -0.25
C LEU A 206 -32.26 -14.40 1.00
N ASP A 207 -33.35 -14.61 1.73
CA ASP A 207 -33.36 -15.36 3.00
C ASP A 207 -33.23 -16.87 2.75
N GLU A 208 -33.78 -17.37 1.63
CA GLU A 208 -33.56 -18.74 1.17
C GLU A 208 -32.11 -18.94 0.71
N LEU A 209 -31.54 -17.97 -0.01
CA LEU A 209 -30.15 -18.01 -0.44
C LEU A 209 -29.17 -18.00 0.75
N GLN A 210 -29.46 -17.23 1.81
CA GLN A 210 -28.68 -17.25 3.06
C GLN A 210 -28.75 -18.64 3.72
N ALA A 211 -29.97 -19.17 3.92
CA ALA A 211 -30.18 -20.47 4.55
C ALA A 211 -29.48 -21.63 3.81
N VAL A 212 -29.56 -21.66 2.47
CA VAL A 212 -28.93 -22.70 1.64
C VAL A 212 -27.39 -22.64 1.69
N ASN A 213 -26.80 -21.45 1.88
CA ASN A 213 -25.34 -21.29 2.01
C ASN A 213 -24.84 -21.35 3.47
N GLY A 214 -25.71 -21.63 4.44
CA GLY A 214 -25.36 -21.68 5.86
C GLY A 214 -24.96 -20.32 6.46
N ILE A 215 -25.45 -19.23 5.88
CA ILE A 215 -25.18 -17.86 6.36
C ILE A 215 -26.18 -17.47 7.43
N ASP A 216 -25.67 -17.03 8.57
CA ASP A 216 -26.41 -16.50 9.71
C ASP A 216 -26.04 -15.03 10.00
N GLU A 217 -26.60 -14.46 11.07
CA GLU A 217 -26.29 -13.09 11.51
C GLU A 217 -24.82 -12.88 11.93
N SER A 218 -24.06 -13.95 12.18
CA SER A 218 -22.63 -13.88 12.53
C SER A 218 -21.75 -13.47 11.35
N CYS A 219 -22.19 -13.69 10.11
CA CYS A 219 -21.46 -13.31 8.90
C CYS A 219 -21.34 -11.79 8.67
N GLN A 220 -22.15 -10.96 9.34
CA GLN A 220 -22.07 -9.48 9.28
C GLN A 220 -22.12 -8.88 7.85
N ILE A 221 -22.89 -9.51 6.94
CA ILE A 221 -23.10 -9.06 5.56
C ILE A 221 -24.35 -8.18 5.47
N ILE A 222 -24.27 -7.08 4.71
CA ILE A 222 -25.42 -6.24 4.36
C ILE A 222 -25.92 -6.60 2.95
N PHE A 223 -27.12 -7.15 2.85
CA PHE A 223 -27.69 -7.61 1.58
C PHE A 223 -28.47 -6.54 0.81
N HIS A 224 -28.27 -6.50 -0.51
CA HIS A 224 -28.91 -5.59 -1.45
C HIS A 224 -29.59 -6.38 -2.58
N GLY A 225 -30.93 -6.50 -2.54
CA GLY A 225 -31.70 -7.30 -3.49
C GLY A 225 -32.38 -6.49 -4.59
N LYS A 226 -32.17 -6.87 -5.85
CA LYS A 226 -32.95 -6.38 -7.00
C LYS A 226 -34.22 -7.22 -7.19
N ARG A 227 -35.33 -6.82 -6.58
CA ARG A 227 -36.67 -7.25 -7.02
C ARG A 227 -37.24 -6.19 -7.98
N THR A 228 -37.10 -6.44 -9.29
CA THR A 228 -37.70 -5.62 -10.35
C THR A 228 -39.00 -6.24 -10.78
N ASP A 229 -40.13 -5.73 -10.29
CA ASP A 229 -41.43 -6.39 -10.47
C ASP A 229 -41.88 -6.48 -11.94
N HIS A 230 -41.45 -5.58 -12.84
CA HIS A 230 -42.04 -5.45 -14.19
C HIS A 230 -41.12 -5.01 -15.36
N VAL A 231 -39.82 -4.71 -15.18
CA VAL A 231 -38.97 -4.14 -16.27
C VAL A 231 -37.52 -4.62 -16.23
N PRO A 232 -36.94 -5.12 -17.36
CA PRO A 232 -35.51 -5.37 -17.49
C PRO A 232 -34.72 -4.06 -17.73
N MET A 233 -34.10 -3.52 -16.68
CA MET A 233 -33.22 -2.35 -16.77
C MET A 233 -31.74 -2.73 -16.98
N PRO A 234 -30.93 -1.90 -17.68
CA PRO A 234 -29.49 -2.11 -17.81
C PRO A 234 -28.77 -2.09 -16.44
N ILE A 235 -27.84 -3.03 -16.26
CA ILE A 235 -27.06 -3.19 -15.02
C ILE A 235 -26.15 -1.98 -14.74
N SER A 236 -25.65 -1.29 -15.77
CA SER A 236 -24.89 -0.04 -15.59
C SER A 236 -25.65 1.01 -14.78
N MET A 237 -26.95 1.21 -15.06
CA MET A 237 -27.80 2.14 -14.32
C MET A 237 -28.03 1.72 -12.86
N LEU A 238 -28.10 0.41 -12.60
CA LEU A 238 -28.23 -0.16 -11.25
C LEU A 238 -26.92 0.05 -10.45
N ILE A 239 -25.78 -0.27 -11.04
CA ILE A 239 -24.44 -0.08 -10.47
C ILE A 239 -24.15 1.42 -10.25
N HIS A 240 -24.60 2.31 -11.14
CA HIS A 240 -24.46 3.76 -10.97
C HIS A 240 -25.15 4.26 -9.69
N HIS A 241 -26.38 3.79 -9.40
CA HIS A 241 -27.07 4.15 -8.15
C HIS A 241 -26.32 3.60 -6.93
N ILE A 242 -25.89 2.35 -6.99
CA ILE A 242 -25.13 1.69 -5.93
C ILE A 242 -23.82 2.46 -5.64
N TYR A 243 -23.06 2.85 -6.66
CA TYR A 243 -21.89 3.70 -6.53
C TYR A 243 -22.22 5.05 -5.86
N LYS A 244 -23.25 5.75 -6.36
CA LYS A 244 -23.61 7.11 -5.91
C LYS A 244 -24.11 7.19 -4.46
N TYR A 245 -24.64 6.11 -3.89
CA TYR A 245 -25.20 6.08 -2.53
C TYR A 245 -24.32 5.34 -1.49
N MET A 246 -23.39 4.49 -1.94
CA MET A 246 -22.52 3.69 -1.04
C MET A 246 -21.03 3.98 -1.19
N HIS A 247 -20.60 4.54 -2.33
CA HIS A 247 -19.20 4.77 -2.70
C HIS A 247 -18.27 3.59 -2.32
N PRO A 248 -18.49 2.38 -2.86
CA PRO A 248 -17.70 1.20 -2.51
C PRO A 248 -16.23 1.40 -2.93
N GLN A 249 -15.30 1.06 -2.02
CA GLN A 249 -13.86 1.20 -2.22
C GLN A 249 -13.31 0.13 -3.18
N VAL A 250 -14.00 -1.01 -3.32
CA VAL A 250 -13.65 -2.13 -4.18
C VAL A 250 -14.90 -2.95 -4.53
N LEU A 251 -14.89 -3.60 -5.69
CA LEU A 251 -15.96 -4.46 -6.19
C LEU A 251 -15.46 -5.87 -6.54
N PHE A 252 -16.00 -6.89 -5.88
CA PHE A 252 -15.71 -8.30 -6.14
C PHE A 252 -16.71 -8.93 -7.10
N LEU A 253 -16.19 -9.61 -8.13
CA LEU A 253 -16.96 -10.37 -9.12
C LEU A 253 -16.41 -11.79 -9.25
N ASP A 254 -17.27 -12.74 -9.64
CA ASP A 254 -16.85 -14.07 -10.08
C ASP A 254 -16.43 -14.02 -11.56
N ALA A 255 -15.15 -14.32 -11.85
CA ALA A 255 -14.60 -14.43 -13.19
C ALA A 255 -14.23 -15.88 -13.56
N SER A 256 -14.77 -16.88 -12.85
CA SER A 256 -14.55 -18.31 -13.13
C SER A 256 -15.22 -18.82 -14.42
N GLY A 257 -15.99 -17.98 -15.11
CA GLY A 257 -16.80 -18.34 -16.29
C GLY A 257 -18.21 -18.86 -15.95
N VAL A 258 -18.65 -18.69 -14.70
CA VAL A 258 -19.98 -19.11 -14.20
C VAL A 258 -20.97 -17.93 -14.10
N GLU A 259 -20.46 -16.70 -14.19
CA GLU A 259 -21.22 -15.45 -14.11
C GLU A 259 -21.65 -14.95 -15.50
N GLU A 260 -22.76 -14.20 -15.53
CA GLU A 260 -23.40 -13.71 -16.74
C GLU A 260 -22.57 -12.65 -17.48
N HIS A 261 -22.28 -12.89 -18.77
CA HIS A 261 -21.48 -11.97 -19.59
C HIS A 261 -22.04 -10.53 -19.63
N TYR A 262 -23.38 -10.38 -19.75
CA TYR A 262 -24.03 -9.07 -19.80
C TYR A 262 -23.94 -8.29 -18.47
N PHE A 263 -23.69 -8.99 -17.36
CA PHE A 263 -23.48 -8.41 -16.04
C PHE A 263 -22.02 -7.96 -15.87
N LEU A 264 -21.05 -8.82 -16.22
CA LEU A 264 -19.63 -8.48 -16.21
C LEU A 264 -19.33 -7.25 -17.09
N ASP A 265 -19.83 -7.24 -18.32
CA ASP A 265 -19.65 -6.11 -19.25
C ASP A 265 -20.38 -4.84 -18.80
N GLY A 266 -21.54 -4.97 -18.15
CA GLY A 266 -22.28 -3.86 -17.57
C GLY A 266 -21.58 -3.23 -16.37
N ILE A 267 -20.84 -4.04 -15.60
CA ILE A 267 -20.05 -3.59 -14.45
C ILE A 267 -18.74 -2.96 -14.88
N ARG A 268 -17.95 -3.61 -15.75
CA ARG A 268 -16.66 -3.09 -16.24
C ARG A 268 -16.80 -1.66 -16.76
N LYS A 269 -17.73 -1.45 -17.72
CA LYS A 269 -18.05 -0.12 -18.29
C LYS A 269 -18.46 0.93 -17.25
N GLN A 270 -19.10 0.52 -16.14
CA GLN A 270 -19.51 1.44 -15.09
C GLN A 270 -18.41 1.70 -14.04
N ALA A 271 -17.49 0.75 -13.86
CA ALA A 271 -16.30 0.91 -13.01
C ALA A 271 -15.25 1.82 -13.67
N ASP A 272 -15.05 1.69 -14.99
CA ASP A 272 -14.18 2.58 -15.78
C ASP A 272 -14.61 4.05 -15.63
N VAL A 273 -15.93 4.30 -15.59
CA VAL A 273 -16.53 5.63 -15.41
C VAL A 273 -16.51 6.10 -13.95
N SER A 274 -16.47 5.21 -12.97
CA SER A 274 -16.58 5.54 -11.53
C SER A 274 -15.23 5.51 -10.78
N GLY A 275 -14.18 4.99 -11.39
CA GLY A 275 -12.84 4.84 -10.81
C GLY A 275 -12.72 3.76 -9.73
N VAL A 276 -13.76 2.92 -9.54
CA VAL A 276 -13.78 1.85 -8.53
C VAL A 276 -12.99 0.63 -9.03
N PRO A 277 -12.01 0.11 -8.27
CA PRO A 277 -11.29 -1.09 -8.67
C PRO A 277 -12.18 -2.34 -8.58
N ILE A 278 -12.23 -3.10 -9.67
CA ILE A 278 -12.82 -4.43 -9.72
C ILE A 278 -11.75 -5.47 -9.37
N ILE A 279 -12.02 -6.37 -8.43
CA ILE A 279 -11.24 -7.60 -8.24
C ILE A 279 -12.05 -8.75 -8.85
N GLU A 280 -11.62 -9.19 -10.03
CA GLU A 280 -12.17 -10.36 -10.72
C GLU A 280 -11.56 -11.64 -10.12
N LEU A 281 -12.41 -12.45 -9.47
CA LEU A 281 -11.96 -13.62 -8.73
C LEU A 281 -11.87 -14.85 -9.65
N PRO A 282 -10.71 -15.50 -9.78
CA PRO A 282 -10.54 -16.67 -10.63
C PRO A 282 -11.24 -17.91 -10.07
N LYS A 283 -11.35 -18.95 -10.90
CA LYS A 283 -11.85 -20.26 -10.47
C LYS A 283 -11.05 -20.77 -9.25
N ASN A 284 -11.77 -21.20 -8.22
CA ASN A 284 -11.23 -21.62 -6.90
C ASN A 284 -10.55 -20.50 -6.08
N ALA A 285 -10.91 -19.22 -6.30
CA ALA A 285 -10.43 -18.10 -5.47
C ALA A 285 -10.64 -18.31 -3.95
N HIS A 286 -11.72 -18.97 -3.54
CA HIS A 286 -12.03 -19.23 -2.13
C HIS A 286 -10.91 -19.97 -1.37
N SER A 287 -10.09 -20.77 -2.05
CA SER A 287 -8.96 -21.50 -1.43
C SER A 287 -7.61 -20.83 -1.69
N ARG A 288 -7.36 -20.31 -2.91
CA ARG A 288 -6.07 -19.65 -3.24
C ARG A 288 -5.92 -18.23 -2.69
N LEU A 289 -7.05 -17.53 -2.57
CA LEU A 289 -7.13 -16.12 -2.15
C LEU A 289 -7.89 -15.98 -0.83
N SER A 290 -8.03 -17.07 -0.06
CA SER A 290 -8.76 -17.10 1.24
C SER A 290 -8.20 -16.09 2.26
N TRP A 291 -6.96 -15.62 2.08
CA TRP A 291 -6.29 -14.62 2.90
C TRP A 291 -6.72 -13.18 2.60
N MET A 292 -7.26 -12.85 1.43
CA MET A 292 -7.62 -11.45 1.13
C MET A 292 -8.80 -10.96 1.98
N THR A 293 -9.56 -11.87 2.59
CA THR A 293 -10.62 -11.53 3.57
C THR A 293 -10.05 -10.88 4.83
N LYS A 294 -8.77 -11.15 5.15
CA LYS A 294 -8.04 -10.55 6.27
C LYS A 294 -7.68 -9.07 6.02
N LEU A 295 -7.83 -8.54 4.79
CA LEU A 295 -7.45 -7.16 4.45
C LEU A 295 -8.55 -6.12 4.74
N ASP A 296 -8.16 -4.85 4.82
CA ASP A 296 -9.11 -3.73 4.89
C ASP A 296 -9.45 -3.13 3.51
N SER A 297 -10.50 -2.32 3.47
CA SER A 297 -11.00 -1.67 2.25
C SER A 297 -9.95 -0.78 1.55
N SER A 298 -9.08 -0.11 2.31
CA SER A 298 -8.00 0.74 1.76
C SER A 298 -6.94 -0.10 1.03
N SER A 299 -6.53 -1.22 1.62
CA SER A 299 -5.65 -2.19 0.97
C SER A 299 -6.26 -2.72 -0.33
N LEU A 300 -7.50 -3.18 -0.27
CA LEU A 300 -8.20 -3.75 -1.42
C LEU A 300 -8.40 -2.73 -2.55
N ALA A 301 -8.56 -1.43 -2.24
CA ALA A 301 -8.62 -0.37 -3.25
C ALA A 301 -7.30 -0.17 -4.02
N ALA A 302 -6.16 -0.60 -3.47
CA ALA A 302 -4.86 -0.57 -4.14
C ALA A 302 -4.55 -1.83 -4.99
N TRP A 303 -5.36 -2.90 -4.87
CA TRP A 303 -5.05 -4.24 -5.40
C TRP A 303 -4.55 -4.27 -6.86
N ASN A 304 -5.26 -3.60 -7.78
CA ASN A 304 -4.90 -3.52 -9.21
C ASN A 304 -3.85 -2.45 -9.55
N ARG A 305 -3.56 -1.52 -8.64
CA ARG A 305 -2.63 -0.39 -8.89
C ARG A 305 -1.18 -0.78 -8.68
N ILE A 306 -0.94 -1.73 -7.79
CA ILE A 306 0.38 -2.23 -7.39
C ILE A 306 1.00 -3.03 -8.55
N SER A 307 2.12 -2.54 -9.09
CA SER A 307 3.01 -3.30 -9.97
C SER A 307 4.26 -3.74 -9.23
N VAL A 308 4.76 -4.92 -9.57
CA VAL A 308 6.03 -5.46 -9.07
C VAL A 308 6.80 -5.95 -10.27
N ASP A 309 8.05 -5.53 -10.41
CA ASP A 309 8.97 -6.04 -11.44
C ASP A 309 10.07 -6.85 -10.76
N ILE A 310 10.50 -7.95 -11.38
CA ILE A 310 11.55 -8.84 -10.88
C ILE A 310 12.86 -8.50 -11.57
N LEU A 311 13.91 -8.32 -10.77
CA LEU A 311 15.26 -8.03 -11.22
C LEU A 311 16.21 -9.15 -10.77
N ILE A 312 16.86 -9.80 -11.74
CA ILE A 312 17.88 -10.83 -11.51
C ILE A 312 19.20 -10.39 -12.15
N HIS A 313 20.30 -10.45 -11.40
CA HIS A 313 21.65 -10.24 -11.94
C HIS A 313 22.37 -11.59 -12.09
N ALA A 314 22.56 -12.06 -13.33
CA ALA A 314 23.12 -13.38 -13.60
C ALA A 314 24.65 -13.44 -13.40
N PRO A 315 25.21 -14.56 -12.92
CA PRO A 315 26.66 -14.73 -12.77
C PRO A 315 27.30 -15.12 -14.12
N PRO A 316 28.57 -14.77 -14.37
CA PRO A 316 29.24 -15.11 -15.64
C PRO A 316 29.42 -16.61 -15.85
N VAL A 317 29.61 -17.38 -14.78
CA VAL A 317 29.77 -18.84 -14.82
C VAL A 317 29.05 -19.48 -13.64
N GLY A 318 28.12 -20.39 -13.91
CA GLY A 318 27.33 -21.10 -12.89
C GLY A 318 25.84 -21.16 -13.24
N SER A 319 25.52 -21.76 -14.40
CA SER A 319 24.17 -21.85 -14.96
C SER A 319 23.12 -22.46 -14.03
N GLY A 320 23.48 -23.47 -13.23
CA GLY A 320 22.54 -24.25 -12.42
C GLY A 320 21.72 -23.44 -11.41
N SER A 321 22.31 -22.42 -10.78
CA SER A 321 21.61 -21.58 -9.79
C SER A 321 20.53 -20.71 -10.45
N LEU A 322 20.90 -19.96 -11.49
CA LEU A 322 19.96 -19.16 -12.29
C LEU A 322 18.85 -20.03 -12.91
N ILE A 323 19.18 -21.21 -13.44
CA ILE A 323 18.18 -22.14 -14.00
C ILE A 323 17.20 -22.60 -12.91
N ARG A 324 17.66 -22.95 -11.71
CA ARG A 324 16.79 -23.27 -10.56
C ARG A 324 15.89 -22.10 -10.16
N LEU A 325 16.42 -20.89 -10.09
CA LEU A 325 15.65 -19.69 -9.78
C LEU A 325 14.52 -19.49 -10.80
N LEU A 326 14.84 -19.50 -12.10
CA LEU A 326 13.88 -19.32 -13.19
C LEU A 326 12.84 -20.46 -13.25
N GLN A 327 13.24 -21.70 -12.96
CA GLN A 327 12.31 -22.82 -12.80
C GLN A 327 11.35 -22.59 -11.61
N SER A 328 11.85 -22.15 -10.45
CA SER A 328 11.01 -21.87 -9.28
C SER A 328 10.02 -20.72 -9.52
N LEU A 329 10.46 -19.65 -10.20
CA LEU A 329 9.59 -18.56 -10.66
C LEU A 329 8.51 -19.07 -11.63
N SER A 330 8.85 -19.95 -12.57
CA SER A 330 7.88 -20.53 -13.51
C SER A 330 6.83 -21.42 -12.85
N ALA A 331 7.11 -21.93 -11.64
CA ALA A 331 6.25 -22.82 -10.86
C ALA A 331 5.37 -22.08 -9.83
N ALA A 332 5.57 -20.77 -9.62
CA ALA A 332 4.82 -19.99 -8.64
C ALA A 332 3.38 -19.67 -9.08
N ASP A 333 2.51 -19.50 -8.09
CA ASP A 333 1.13 -19.05 -8.30
C ASP A 333 1.07 -17.52 -8.27
N PHE A 334 0.72 -16.93 -9.42
CA PHE A 334 0.53 -15.49 -9.59
C PHE A 334 -0.95 -15.07 -9.53
N SER A 335 -1.89 -15.95 -9.16
CA SER A 335 -3.35 -15.66 -9.15
C SER A 335 -3.78 -14.53 -8.21
N ALA A 336 -2.87 -13.96 -7.41
CA ALA A 336 -3.04 -12.72 -6.66
C ALA A 336 -2.91 -11.42 -7.50
N GLY A 337 -2.68 -11.50 -8.81
CA GLY A 337 -2.58 -10.31 -9.67
C GLY A 337 -2.12 -10.60 -11.11
N PRO A 338 -1.66 -9.58 -11.86
CA PRO A 338 -0.88 -9.81 -13.08
C PRO A 338 0.44 -10.51 -12.74
N THR A 339 0.98 -11.27 -13.69
CA THR A 339 2.36 -11.75 -13.59
C THR A 339 3.33 -10.56 -13.64
N PRO A 340 4.37 -10.52 -12.79
CA PRO A 340 5.34 -9.44 -12.77
C PRO A 340 6.25 -9.46 -14.01
N HIS A 341 6.74 -8.29 -14.42
CA HIS A 341 7.76 -8.21 -15.46
C HIS A 341 9.08 -8.81 -14.97
N LEU A 342 9.86 -9.44 -15.85
CA LEU A 342 11.11 -10.12 -15.50
C LEU A 342 12.28 -9.54 -16.30
N THR A 343 13.16 -8.82 -15.61
CA THR A 343 14.43 -8.32 -16.14
C THR A 343 15.57 -9.19 -15.66
N ILE A 344 16.28 -9.83 -16.59
CA ILE A 344 17.51 -10.58 -16.34
C ILE A 344 18.68 -9.77 -16.91
N GLU A 345 19.55 -9.31 -16.04
CA GLU A 345 20.85 -8.80 -16.46
C GLU A 345 21.79 -9.95 -16.78
N LEU A 346 22.42 -9.90 -17.95
CA LEU A 346 23.36 -10.92 -18.41
C LEU A 346 24.77 -10.30 -18.51
N PRO A 347 25.80 -10.96 -17.94
CA PRO A 347 27.21 -10.54 -18.05
C PRO A 347 27.71 -10.73 -19.49
N HIS A 348 28.96 -10.32 -19.77
CA HIS A 348 29.48 -10.37 -21.15
C HIS A 348 29.55 -11.80 -21.68
N ASP A 349 30.28 -12.65 -20.98
CA ASP A 349 30.38 -14.07 -21.26
C ASP A 349 29.24 -14.80 -20.55
N ILE A 350 28.48 -15.59 -21.29
CA ILE A 350 27.33 -16.36 -20.80
C ILE A 350 27.65 -17.84 -21.02
N ASP A 351 27.49 -18.65 -19.98
CA ASP A 351 27.59 -20.10 -20.06
C ASP A 351 26.66 -20.66 -21.17
N ARG A 352 27.16 -21.65 -21.92
CA ARG A 352 26.41 -22.33 -22.98
C ARG A 352 25.11 -22.93 -22.44
N ALA A 353 25.12 -23.53 -21.25
CA ALA A 353 23.92 -24.10 -20.64
C ALA A 353 22.86 -23.04 -20.30
N THR A 354 23.27 -21.86 -19.80
CA THR A 354 22.38 -20.70 -19.62
C THR A 354 21.81 -20.23 -20.96
N THR A 355 22.64 -20.17 -22.01
CA THR A 355 22.23 -19.72 -23.35
C THR A 355 21.22 -20.68 -23.99
N GLU A 356 21.45 -21.99 -23.89
CA GLU A 356 20.52 -23.01 -24.39
C GLU A 356 19.20 -23.04 -23.61
N PHE A 357 19.22 -22.79 -22.29
CA PHE A 357 18.01 -22.67 -21.48
C PHE A 357 17.21 -21.39 -21.80
N LEU A 358 17.87 -20.21 -21.87
CA LEU A 358 17.20 -18.93 -22.11
C LEU A 358 16.58 -18.82 -23.51
N ARG A 359 17.07 -19.59 -24.50
CA ARG A 359 16.46 -19.70 -25.83
C ARG A 359 15.02 -20.26 -25.77
N ASP A 360 14.80 -21.24 -24.91
CA ASP A 360 13.55 -22.01 -24.83
C ASP A 360 12.65 -21.57 -23.65
N PHE A 361 13.18 -20.73 -22.75
CA PHE A 361 12.46 -20.17 -21.61
C PHE A 361 11.39 -19.16 -22.05
N THR A 362 10.19 -19.28 -21.49
CA THR A 362 9.02 -18.43 -21.81
C THR A 362 8.43 -17.79 -20.56
N TRP A 363 8.19 -16.48 -20.64
CA TRP A 363 7.62 -15.68 -19.55
C TRP A 363 6.61 -14.64 -20.09
N PRO A 364 5.38 -14.55 -19.55
CA PRO A 364 4.81 -15.34 -18.46
C PRO A 364 4.72 -16.86 -18.73
N PRO A 365 4.68 -17.71 -17.70
CA PRO A 365 4.45 -19.14 -17.87
C PRO A 365 3.05 -19.40 -18.43
N SER A 366 2.90 -20.32 -19.38
CA SER A 366 1.63 -20.60 -20.10
C SER A 366 0.45 -21.09 -19.24
N ARG A 367 0.66 -21.28 -17.93
CA ARG A 367 -0.38 -21.59 -16.93
C ARG A 367 -1.04 -20.33 -16.35
N THR A 368 -0.44 -19.16 -16.55
CA THR A 368 -0.98 -17.88 -16.10
C THR A 368 -2.06 -17.41 -17.09
N HIS A 369 -3.21 -16.98 -16.58
CA HIS A 369 -4.31 -16.46 -17.41
C HIS A 369 -4.02 -15.02 -17.85
N SER A 370 -2.95 -14.80 -18.62
CA SER A 370 -2.77 -13.54 -19.33
C SER A 370 -3.82 -13.41 -20.43
N LEU A 371 -4.60 -12.34 -20.42
CA LEU A 371 -5.56 -11.99 -21.47
C LEU A 371 -4.87 -11.51 -22.78
N SER A 372 -3.55 -11.55 -22.84
CA SER A 372 -2.76 -11.08 -23.99
C SER A 372 -1.45 -11.87 -24.15
N ASN A 373 -0.99 -12.05 -25.39
CA ASN A 373 0.27 -12.72 -25.72
C ASN A 373 1.51 -11.84 -25.48
N VAL A 374 1.49 -11.00 -24.43
CA VAL A 374 2.59 -10.09 -24.08
C VAL A 374 3.71 -10.87 -23.42
N ARG A 375 4.89 -10.90 -24.06
CA ARG A 375 6.13 -11.37 -23.43
C ARG A 375 6.57 -10.33 -22.39
N GLN A 376 6.75 -10.77 -21.15
CA GLN A 376 7.15 -9.91 -20.02
C GLN A 376 8.62 -10.19 -19.62
N LEU A 377 9.48 -10.45 -20.60
CA LEU A 377 10.89 -10.82 -20.39
C LEU A 377 11.81 -9.80 -21.06
N THR A 378 12.72 -9.20 -20.29
CA THR A 378 13.80 -8.34 -20.77
C THR A 378 15.15 -8.99 -20.44
N LEU A 379 16.02 -9.13 -21.43
CA LEU A 379 17.40 -9.60 -21.26
C LEU A 379 18.38 -8.44 -21.51
N ARG A 380 19.10 -7.96 -20.48
CA ARG A 380 20.09 -6.86 -20.58
C ARG A 380 21.51 -7.43 -20.70
N HIS A 381 21.97 -7.74 -21.92
CA HIS A 381 23.32 -8.27 -22.15
C HIS A 381 24.42 -7.19 -22.03
N ARG A 382 25.56 -7.52 -21.41
CA ARG A 382 26.67 -6.58 -21.14
C ARG A 382 27.67 -6.51 -22.31
N ILE A 383 27.83 -5.32 -22.89
CA ILE A 383 28.83 -5.06 -23.94
C ILE A 383 30.27 -4.98 -23.38
N PRO A 384 30.56 -4.28 -22.26
CA PRO A 384 31.92 -4.25 -21.70
C PRO A 384 32.46 -5.61 -21.24
N ARG A 385 33.67 -5.93 -21.73
CA ARG A 385 34.48 -7.11 -21.34
C ARG A 385 35.28 -6.94 -20.05
N ALA A 386 35.48 -5.69 -19.62
CA ALA A 386 36.11 -5.43 -18.34
C ALA A 386 35.27 -6.03 -17.21
N ARG A 387 35.94 -6.35 -16.10
CA ARG A 387 35.26 -6.61 -14.83
C ARG A 387 34.65 -5.31 -14.35
N LEU A 388 33.44 -5.37 -13.81
CA LEU A 388 32.78 -4.22 -13.22
C LEU A 388 33.58 -3.69 -12.03
N THR A 389 33.71 -2.38 -11.94
CA THR A 389 34.05 -1.67 -10.70
C THR A 389 32.80 -1.50 -9.81
N GLU A 390 33.04 -1.14 -8.55
CA GLU A 390 32.00 -0.92 -7.54
C GLU A 390 30.96 0.12 -7.95
N GLU A 391 31.42 1.15 -8.68
CA GLU A 391 30.59 2.20 -9.25
C GLU A 391 29.75 1.67 -10.42
N GLU A 392 30.37 1.04 -11.41
CA GLU A 392 29.69 0.51 -12.60
C GLU A 392 28.63 -0.55 -12.26
N SER A 393 28.91 -1.43 -11.29
CA SER A 393 27.96 -2.44 -10.79
C SER A 393 26.75 -1.78 -10.12
N SER A 394 27.00 -0.81 -9.23
CA SER A 394 25.96 -0.09 -8.51
C SER A 394 25.06 0.74 -9.42
N VAL A 395 25.66 1.49 -10.35
CA VAL A 395 24.94 2.27 -11.37
C VAL A 395 24.09 1.35 -12.24
N ARG A 396 24.70 0.30 -12.83
CA ARG A 396 24.02 -0.61 -13.76
C ARG A 396 22.77 -1.26 -13.16
N LEU A 397 22.83 -1.68 -11.88
CA LEU A 397 21.68 -2.26 -11.19
C LEU A 397 20.57 -1.21 -10.97
N LEU A 398 20.92 -0.01 -10.49
CA LEU A 398 19.92 1.03 -10.23
C LEU A 398 19.27 1.57 -11.51
N GLU A 399 20.01 1.62 -12.62
CA GLU A 399 19.51 1.92 -13.97
C GLU A 399 18.63 0.81 -14.58
N SER A 400 18.60 -0.40 -14.00
CA SER A 400 17.86 -1.53 -14.57
C SER A 400 16.34 -1.47 -14.31
N PHE A 401 15.91 -0.67 -13.35
CA PHE A 401 14.51 -0.44 -12.99
C PHE A 401 14.29 1.03 -12.61
N TRP A 402 13.22 1.63 -13.14
CA TRP A 402 12.73 2.94 -12.70
C TRP A 402 11.21 2.88 -12.49
N PRO A 403 10.69 3.25 -11.31
CA PRO A 403 9.27 3.08 -11.01
C PRO A 403 8.41 4.14 -11.72
N VAL A 404 7.52 3.69 -12.60
CA VAL A 404 6.54 4.54 -13.32
C VAL A 404 5.65 5.33 -12.35
N SER A 405 5.29 4.73 -11.21
CA SER A 405 4.74 5.44 -10.06
C SER A 405 5.51 5.03 -8.81
N PRO A 406 6.35 5.89 -8.20
CA PRO A 406 7.13 5.54 -7.01
C PRO A 406 6.29 5.00 -5.84
N ARG A 407 5.01 5.38 -5.74
CA ARG A 407 4.09 4.86 -4.72
C ARG A 407 3.62 3.43 -4.99
N TYR A 408 3.45 3.02 -6.25
CA TYR A 408 2.75 1.78 -6.62
C TYR A 408 3.60 0.77 -7.39
N SER A 409 4.72 1.18 -7.97
CA SER A 409 5.66 0.33 -8.70
C SER A 409 6.86 0.01 -7.82
N HIS A 410 7.08 -1.27 -7.54
CA HIS A 410 8.10 -1.78 -6.63
C HIS A 410 8.99 -2.81 -7.35
N VAL A 411 10.22 -3.04 -6.88
CA VAL A 411 11.17 -3.97 -7.53
C VAL A 411 11.59 -5.09 -6.60
N LEU A 412 11.42 -6.34 -7.03
CA LEU A 412 11.86 -7.54 -6.33
C LEU A 412 13.24 -7.93 -6.84
N VAL A 413 14.28 -7.64 -6.05
CA VAL A 413 15.66 -8.01 -6.34
C VAL A 413 15.88 -9.45 -5.89
N LEU A 414 16.33 -10.31 -6.82
CA LEU A 414 16.59 -11.73 -6.58
C LEU A 414 18.02 -12.10 -7.00
N SER A 415 18.75 -12.69 -6.07
CA SER A 415 20.05 -13.32 -6.28
C SER A 415 19.89 -14.69 -6.97
N PRO A 416 20.74 -15.06 -7.95
CA PRO A 416 20.70 -16.36 -8.64
C PRO A 416 20.74 -17.58 -7.71
N GLN A 417 21.32 -17.46 -6.52
CA GLN A 417 21.40 -18.52 -5.52
C GLN A 417 20.03 -18.88 -4.90
N VAL A 418 19.02 -18.02 -5.05
CA VAL A 418 17.71 -18.21 -4.43
C VAL A 418 16.85 -19.24 -5.17
N GLN A 419 16.07 -19.99 -4.41
CA GLN A 419 14.92 -20.74 -4.89
C GLN A 419 13.67 -20.26 -4.13
N LEU A 420 12.59 -19.98 -4.85
CA LEU A 420 11.34 -19.48 -4.27
C LEU A 420 10.33 -20.62 -4.07
N SER A 421 9.46 -20.45 -3.07
CA SER A 421 8.29 -21.33 -2.89
C SER A 421 7.20 -21.00 -3.91
N PRO A 422 6.29 -21.94 -4.25
CA PRO A 422 5.18 -21.63 -5.15
C PRO A 422 4.21 -20.55 -4.63
N GLY A 423 4.20 -20.29 -3.31
CA GLY A 423 3.30 -19.33 -2.66
C GLY A 423 3.90 -17.94 -2.39
N PHE A 424 5.18 -17.71 -2.72
CA PHE A 424 5.92 -16.50 -2.32
C PHE A 424 5.20 -15.20 -2.73
N PHE A 425 4.63 -15.17 -3.94
CA PHE A 425 4.00 -13.98 -4.50
C PHE A 425 2.72 -13.59 -3.77
N HIS A 426 1.95 -14.56 -3.28
CA HIS A 426 0.76 -14.29 -2.46
C HIS A 426 1.16 -13.67 -1.11
N TYR A 427 2.27 -14.11 -0.49
CA TYR A 427 2.78 -13.49 0.75
C TYR A 427 3.30 -12.08 0.50
N LEU A 428 4.08 -11.89 -0.57
CA LEU A 428 4.57 -10.57 -0.99
C LEU A 428 3.39 -9.62 -1.22
N LYS A 429 2.37 -10.04 -1.99
CA LYS A 429 1.15 -9.24 -2.23
C LYS A 429 0.41 -8.92 -0.93
N PHE A 430 0.23 -9.90 -0.03
CA PHE A 430 -0.49 -9.73 1.23
C PHE A 430 0.22 -8.76 2.19
N THR A 431 1.52 -8.93 2.41
CA THR A 431 2.34 -8.06 3.27
C THR A 431 2.47 -6.65 2.70
N LEU A 432 2.73 -6.51 1.40
CA LEU A 432 2.76 -5.24 0.69
C LEU A 432 1.42 -4.49 0.86
N LEU A 433 0.29 -5.17 0.71
CA LEU A 433 -1.04 -4.59 0.91
C LEU A 433 -1.25 -4.11 2.35
N GLU A 434 -1.03 -4.99 3.33
CA GLU A 434 -1.24 -4.70 4.75
C GLU A 434 -0.34 -3.57 5.26
N TYR A 435 0.95 -3.60 4.93
CA TYR A 435 1.96 -2.72 5.53
C TYR A 435 2.15 -1.39 4.78
N LEU A 436 1.64 -1.22 3.55
CA LEU A 436 1.73 0.05 2.80
C LEU A 436 0.40 0.71 2.46
N TYR A 437 -0.69 -0.07 2.31
CA TYR A 437 -1.96 0.44 1.79
C TYR A 437 -3.12 0.32 2.77
N SER A 438 -2.94 -0.35 3.91
CA SER A 438 -3.96 -0.38 4.96
C SER A 438 -4.19 0.99 5.58
N SER A 439 -5.44 1.24 6.00
CA SER A 439 -5.82 2.48 6.67
C SER A 439 -4.97 2.75 7.92
N ASN A 440 -4.51 1.70 8.61
CA ASN A 440 -3.72 1.83 9.82
C ASN A 440 -2.27 2.24 9.51
N SER A 441 -1.63 1.63 8.52
CA SER A 441 -0.26 2.03 8.13
C SER A 441 -0.23 3.49 7.66
N LEU A 442 -1.18 3.89 6.81
CA LEU A 442 -1.29 5.26 6.30
C LEU A 442 -1.62 6.30 7.37
N LEU A 443 -2.37 5.94 8.43
CA LEU A 443 -2.63 6.83 9.57
C LEU A 443 -1.44 6.96 10.52
N GLN A 444 -0.59 5.95 10.61
CA GLN A 444 0.60 5.91 11.48
C GLN A 444 1.90 6.26 10.72
N SER A 445 1.83 6.47 9.40
CA SER A 445 2.95 6.78 8.49
C SER A 445 4.09 5.74 8.45
N TRP A 446 3.83 4.48 8.82
CA TRP A 446 4.86 3.43 8.80
C TRP A 446 5.36 3.10 7.39
N ASP A 447 4.50 3.28 6.38
CA ASP A 447 4.84 3.20 4.95
C ASP A 447 6.00 4.14 4.55
N SER A 448 6.15 5.27 5.24
CA SER A 448 7.21 6.25 4.97
C SER A 448 8.63 5.77 5.34
N ARG A 449 8.75 4.79 6.26
CA ARG A 449 10.03 4.28 6.81
C ARG A 449 10.36 2.84 6.43
N LEU A 450 9.42 2.11 5.83
CA LEU A 450 9.71 0.78 5.28
C LEU A 450 10.62 0.92 4.03
N LEU A 451 11.81 0.31 4.08
CA LEU A 451 12.73 0.19 2.95
C LEU A 451 12.24 -0.84 1.93
N GLY A 452 11.64 -1.91 2.44
CA GLY A 452 11.23 -3.07 1.65
C GLY A 452 10.82 -4.27 2.50
N ILE A 453 10.59 -5.41 1.83
CA ILE A 453 10.11 -6.66 2.43
C ILE A 453 11.03 -7.80 1.98
N SER A 454 11.71 -8.45 2.93
CA SER A 454 12.55 -9.62 2.67
C SER A 454 11.70 -10.88 2.53
N LEU A 455 12.11 -11.80 1.66
CA LEU A 455 11.59 -13.17 1.57
C LEU A 455 12.54 -14.19 2.20
N ASP A 456 13.83 -13.84 2.28
CA ASP A 456 14.91 -14.63 2.88
C ASP A 456 15.21 -14.14 4.32
N LEU A 457 15.84 -15.01 5.12
CA LEU A 457 16.27 -14.73 6.49
C LEU A 457 17.78 -14.99 6.61
N PRO A 458 18.64 -13.95 6.46
CA PRO A 458 20.08 -14.10 6.46
C PRO A 458 20.62 -14.72 7.76
N PRO A 459 21.50 -15.74 7.68
CA PRO A 459 22.08 -16.39 8.86
C PRO A 459 23.20 -15.56 9.53
N THR A 460 23.59 -14.43 8.95
CA THR A 460 24.71 -13.58 9.39
C THR A 460 24.39 -12.10 9.17
N THR A 461 25.13 -11.21 9.83
CA THR A 461 25.03 -9.76 9.59
C THR A 461 25.73 -9.34 8.29
N LEU A 462 25.38 -8.18 7.73
CA LEU A 462 26.10 -7.65 6.56
C LEU A 462 27.56 -7.28 6.86
N ALA A 463 27.84 -6.81 8.07
CA ALA A 463 29.18 -6.32 8.45
C ALA A 463 30.15 -7.47 8.78
N ASP A 464 29.62 -8.54 9.39
CA ASP A 464 30.41 -9.68 9.84
C ASP A 464 29.70 -10.99 9.47
N THR A 465 30.26 -11.65 8.46
CA THR A 465 29.82 -12.95 7.95
C THR A 465 30.37 -14.14 8.75
N SER A 466 31.19 -13.90 9.79
CA SER A 466 31.60 -14.93 10.76
C SER A 466 30.66 -15.00 11.98
N LYS A 467 29.92 -13.92 12.27
CA LYS A 467 28.91 -13.88 13.32
C LYS A 467 27.56 -14.36 12.80
N SER A 468 27.14 -15.53 13.29
CA SER A 468 25.75 -15.99 13.18
C SER A 468 24.79 -14.97 13.79
N PHE A 469 23.70 -14.67 13.09
CA PHE A 469 22.62 -13.81 13.55
C PHE A 469 21.45 -14.67 14.04
N SER A 470 21.02 -14.47 15.29
CA SER A 470 19.77 -15.03 15.81
C SER A 470 18.65 -14.00 15.65
N PRO A 471 17.52 -14.35 15.01
CA PRO A 471 16.33 -13.51 15.01
C PRO A 471 15.85 -13.19 16.44
N PRO A 472 15.20 -12.05 16.67
CA PRO A 472 14.65 -11.70 17.98
C PRO A 472 13.51 -12.64 18.38
N ALA A 473 13.43 -12.91 19.70
CA ALA A 473 12.32 -13.65 20.28
C ALA A 473 11.00 -12.84 20.18
N PRO A 474 9.83 -13.50 20.14
CA PRO A 474 8.55 -12.79 20.23
C PRO A 474 8.47 -11.98 21.52
N LYS A 475 8.11 -10.69 21.42
CA LYS A 475 7.80 -9.87 22.61
C LYS A 475 6.74 -10.61 23.44
N PRO A 476 6.93 -10.79 24.76
CA PRO A 476 5.93 -11.47 25.59
C PRO A 476 4.67 -10.62 25.62
N MET A 477 3.63 -11.07 24.90
CA MET A 477 2.37 -10.35 24.78
C MET A 477 1.81 -10.06 26.18
N THR A 478 1.68 -8.79 26.54
CA THR A 478 1.16 -8.35 27.84
C THR A 478 -0.34 -8.64 27.92
N GLN A 479 -0.68 -9.91 28.16
CA GLN A 479 -2.05 -10.36 28.30
C GLN A 479 -2.73 -9.55 29.41
N ALA A 480 -3.93 -9.06 29.13
CA ALA A 480 -4.83 -8.61 30.17
C ALA A 480 -4.98 -9.72 31.21
N LYS A 481 -4.97 -9.34 32.50
CA LYS A 481 -5.11 -10.28 33.62
C LYS A 481 -6.54 -10.85 33.67
N ASP A 482 -6.89 -11.78 32.79
CA ASP A 482 -7.99 -12.75 33.00
C ASP A 482 -8.02 -13.84 31.91
N SER A 483 -7.16 -14.85 32.04
CA SER A 483 -7.29 -16.15 31.35
C SER A 483 -6.47 -17.25 32.03
N LYS A 484 -6.98 -17.80 33.14
CA LYS A 484 -6.40 -18.99 33.79
C LYS A 484 -6.68 -20.27 32.99
N LYS A 485 -5.89 -20.54 31.95
CA LYS A 485 -5.73 -21.88 31.33
C LYS A 485 -4.44 -21.92 30.50
N PRO A 486 -3.37 -22.60 30.96
CA PRO A 486 -2.19 -22.82 30.12
C PRO A 486 -2.53 -23.87 29.04
N SER A 487 -2.52 -23.49 27.77
CA SER A 487 -2.63 -24.42 26.65
C SER A 487 -1.31 -25.18 26.47
N LEU A 488 -1.39 -26.51 26.32
CA LEU A 488 -0.22 -27.39 26.16
C LEU A 488 0.36 -27.29 24.72
N SER A 489 1.04 -26.18 24.43
CA SER A 489 1.73 -25.93 23.16
C SER A 489 3.07 -25.19 23.32
N SER A 490 3.61 -25.12 24.54
CA SER A 490 4.88 -24.47 24.87
C SER A 490 6.10 -25.31 24.46
N GLN A 491 6.23 -25.64 23.17
CA GLN A 491 7.37 -26.43 22.66
C GLN A 491 7.71 -26.23 21.17
N THR A 492 7.56 -25.01 20.64
CA THR A 492 8.39 -24.52 19.52
C THR A 492 8.81 -23.08 19.78
N SER A 493 10.11 -22.80 19.74
CA SER A 493 10.68 -21.47 19.94
C SER A 493 10.70 -20.68 18.63
N SER A 494 9.54 -20.52 17.98
CA SER A 494 9.44 -19.70 16.77
C SER A 494 9.80 -18.25 17.09
N SER A 495 10.77 -17.70 16.35
CA SER A 495 10.99 -16.26 16.27
C SER A 495 9.74 -15.52 15.77
N ALA A 496 9.68 -14.20 16.04
CA ALA A 496 8.65 -13.31 15.48
C ALA A 496 9.13 -12.69 14.16
N PRO A 497 8.23 -12.25 13.27
CA PRO A 497 8.60 -11.30 12.22
C PRO A 497 9.08 -10.00 12.86
N PHE A 498 10.05 -9.34 12.22
CA PHE A 498 10.79 -8.23 12.83
C PHE A 498 11.18 -7.17 11.81
N LEU A 499 11.50 -5.97 12.30
CA LEU A 499 11.99 -4.86 11.48
C LEU A 499 13.49 -4.73 11.67
N TRP A 500 14.26 -4.66 10.59
CA TRP A 500 15.72 -4.58 10.67
C TRP A 500 16.25 -3.47 9.77
N GLN A 501 17.13 -2.61 10.30
CA GLN A 501 17.80 -1.55 9.52
C GLN A 501 18.74 -2.11 8.44
N SER A 502 19.07 -3.41 8.47
CA SER A 502 19.81 -4.08 7.40
C SER A 502 18.96 -4.25 6.12
N PRO A 503 19.46 -3.87 4.93
CA PRO A 503 18.90 -4.34 3.66
C PRO A 503 19.30 -5.80 3.36
N ASN A 504 18.76 -6.39 2.28
CA ASN A 504 19.08 -7.74 1.81
C ASN A 504 19.24 -7.79 0.28
N SER A 505 20.32 -8.41 -0.21
CA SER A 505 20.55 -8.65 -1.65
C SER A 505 20.06 -10.00 -2.17
N ASN A 506 19.66 -10.93 -1.29
CA ASN A 506 19.28 -12.29 -1.70
C ASN A 506 17.88 -12.33 -2.30
N ALA A 507 16.85 -12.01 -1.51
CA ALA A 507 15.47 -11.94 -1.99
C ALA A 507 14.70 -10.87 -1.21
N MET A 508 14.55 -9.68 -1.80
CA MET A 508 13.89 -8.56 -1.15
C MET A 508 13.18 -7.65 -2.17
N LEU A 509 11.94 -7.29 -1.84
CA LEU A 509 11.19 -6.25 -2.52
C LEU A 509 11.62 -4.88 -1.98
N TYR A 510 12.16 -4.02 -2.83
CA TYR A 510 12.42 -2.61 -2.54
C TYR A 510 11.27 -1.74 -3.05
N LEU A 511 10.89 -0.73 -2.26
CA LEU A 511 9.77 0.15 -2.62
C LEU A 511 10.19 1.20 -3.65
N GLY A 512 9.30 1.56 -4.58
CA GLY A 512 9.61 2.53 -5.65
C GLY A 512 10.12 3.88 -5.13
N THR A 513 9.48 4.44 -4.10
CA THR A 513 9.94 5.66 -3.41
C THR A 513 11.39 5.51 -2.94
N LYS A 514 11.70 4.41 -2.25
CA LYS A 514 13.03 4.16 -1.67
C LYS A 514 14.07 3.81 -2.73
N TRP A 515 13.67 3.25 -3.87
CA TRP A 515 14.52 3.10 -5.05
C TRP A 515 14.89 4.46 -5.66
N THR A 516 13.94 5.39 -5.78
CA THR A 516 14.25 6.76 -6.26
C THR A 516 15.13 7.54 -5.29
N GLU A 517 14.96 7.37 -3.97
CA GLU A 517 15.87 7.93 -2.96
C GLU A 517 17.27 7.31 -3.05
N LEU A 518 17.37 5.99 -3.23
CA LEU A 518 18.65 5.27 -3.38
C LEU A 518 19.40 5.70 -4.66
N HIS A 519 18.70 5.86 -5.77
CA HIS A 519 19.29 6.37 -7.02
C HIS A 519 19.81 7.81 -6.86
N SER A 520 19.08 8.69 -6.15
CA SER A 520 19.56 10.03 -5.82
C SER A 520 20.80 9.98 -4.91
N LEU A 521 20.82 9.07 -3.92
CA LEU A 521 21.97 8.91 -3.03
C LEU A 521 23.21 8.46 -3.79
N VAL A 522 23.09 7.48 -4.69
CA VAL A 522 24.22 6.98 -5.48
C VAL A 522 24.72 8.05 -6.46
N SER A 523 23.82 8.70 -7.20
CA SER A 523 24.19 9.81 -8.12
C SER A 523 25.00 10.90 -7.41
N ASN A 524 24.51 11.39 -6.27
CA ASN A 524 25.17 12.45 -5.52
C ASN A 524 26.47 11.97 -4.84
N THR A 525 26.55 10.69 -4.45
CA THR A 525 27.80 10.10 -3.91
C THR A 525 28.88 10.06 -4.99
N ILE A 526 28.53 9.60 -6.19
CA ILE A 526 29.43 9.48 -7.34
C ILE A 526 29.91 10.86 -7.79
N GLU A 527 29.02 11.84 -7.93
CA GLU A 527 29.39 13.22 -8.27
C GLU A 527 30.32 13.83 -7.20
N HIS A 528 30.04 13.61 -5.91
CA HIS A 528 30.91 14.05 -4.82
C HIS A 528 32.29 13.37 -4.88
N GLN A 529 32.35 12.07 -5.23
CA GLN A 529 33.60 11.33 -5.37
C GLN A 529 34.46 11.84 -6.52
N HIS A 530 33.89 12.02 -7.72
CA HIS A 530 34.63 12.53 -8.88
C HIS A 530 35.04 14.00 -8.76
N SER A 531 34.30 14.81 -7.99
CA SER A 531 34.62 16.23 -7.77
C SER A 531 35.59 16.49 -6.61
N THR A 532 35.94 15.48 -5.80
CA THR A 532 36.73 15.66 -4.57
C THR A 532 38.06 14.90 -4.61
N SER A 533 39.17 15.63 -4.71
CA SER A 533 40.53 15.05 -4.88
C SER A 533 41.06 14.21 -3.70
N SER A 534 40.39 14.22 -2.55
CA SER A 534 40.74 13.39 -1.39
C SER A 534 39.48 12.99 -0.62
N LEU A 535 39.07 11.73 -0.74
CA LEU A 535 37.86 11.23 -0.08
C LEU A 535 38.07 11.08 1.44
N SER A 536 37.03 11.42 2.21
CA SER A 536 36.97 11.11 3.64
C SER A 536 37.01 9.59 3.88
N THR A 537 37.66 9.16 4.95
CA THR A 537 37.71 7.75 5.37
C THR A 537 36.32 7.12 5.56
N PHE A 538 35.31 7.94 5.84
CA PHE A 538 33.90 7.55 5.91
C PHE A 538 33.36 6.95 4.61
N PHE A 539 33.80 7.45 3.44
CA PHE A 539 33.35 6.92 2.16
C PHE A 539 34.15 5.71 1.70
N THR A 540 35.44 5.64 2.05
CA THR A 540 36.35 4.54 1.67
C THR A 540 36.28 3.32 2.58
N THR A 541 35.83 3.49 3.83
CA THR A 541 35.61 2.38 4.76
C THR A 541 34.25 1.75 4.47
N LYS A 542 34.20 0.41 4.35
CA LYS A 542 32.96 -0.33 4.13
C LYS A 542 32.34 -0.78 5.43
N ALA A 543 31.01 -0.70 5.49
CA ALA A 543 30.20 -1.30 6.53
C ALA A 543 29.66 -2.69 6.10
N VAL A 544 29.58 -2.96 4.80
CA VAL A 544 29.15 -4.24 4.22
C VAL A 544 30.34 -5.11 3.82
N SER A 545 30.30 -6.39 4.17
CA SER A 545 31.27 -7.42 3.78
C SER A 545 31.28 -7.61 2.26
N LYS A 546 32.48 -7.79 1.68
CA LYS A 546 32.68 -8.02 0.23
C LYS A 546 32.00 -9.29 -0.31
N ARG A 547 31.48 -10.17 0.56
CA ARG A 547 30.61 -11.28 0.15
C ARG A 547 29.29 -10.79 -0.50
N TYR A 548 28.85 -9.57 -0.21
CA TYR A 548 27.65 -8.97 -0.79
C TYR A 548 27.97 -7.91 -1.88
N PRO A 549 27.10 -7.68 -2.88
CA PRO A 549 27.33 -6.71 -3.96
C PRO A 549 27.56 -5.27 -3.48
N SER A 550 28.30 -4.46 -4.28
CA SER A 550 28.66 -3.07 -3.93
C SER A 550 27.46 -2.17 -3.62
N TRP A 551 26.39 -2.24 -4.41
CA TRP A 551 25.19 -1.41 -4.23
C TRP A 551 24.53 -1.56 -2.85
N LEU A 552 24.72 -2.69 -2.17
CA LEU A 552 24.11 -2.95 -0.86
C LEU A 552 24.71 -2.06 0.25
N GLU A 553 25.96 -1.63 0.10
CA GLU A 553 26.58 -0.58 0.94
C GLU A 553 25.79 0.72 0.80
N HIS A 554 25.42 1.14 -0.42
CA HIS A 554 24.62 2.36 -0.62
C HIS A 554 23.19 2.21 -0.08
N ALA A 555 22.57 1.03 -0.20
CA ALA A 555 21.28 0.74 0.43
C ALA A 555 21.35 0.81 1.96
N LEU A 556 22.44 0.32 2.57
CA LEU A 556 22.68 0.44 4.01
C LEU A 556 22.94 1.89 4.44
N ARG A 557 23.70 2.66 3.64
CA ARG A 557 23.94 4.09 3.87
C ARG A 557 22.63 4.89 3.87
N LEU A 558 21.70 4.61 2.94
CA LEU A 558 20.35 5.19 2.95
C LEU A 558 19.57 4.78 4.22
N SER A 559 19.57 3.49 4.53
CA SER A 559 18.85 2.92 5.67
C SER A 559 19.28 3.53 7.01
N ARG A 560 20.60 3.74 7.19
CA ARG A 560 21.16 4.44 8.35
C ARG A 560 20.85 5.92 8.33
N ALA A 561 21.03 6.62 7.20
CA ALA A 561 20.82 8.07 7.10
C ALA A 561 19.36 8.55 7.21
N LYS A 562 18.39 7.62 7.11
CA LYS A 562 16.95 7.93 7.20
C LYS A 562 16.20 7.14 8.28
N GLY A 563 16.90 6.30 9.05
CA GLY A 563 16.26 5.41 10.04
C GLY A 563 15.23 4.47 9.40
N TYR A 564 15.52 3.93 8.21
CA TYR A 564 14.64 2.97 7.54
C TYR A 564 14.90 1.55 8.01
N PHE A 565 13.96 0.65 7.72
CA PHE A 565 14.04 -0.76 8.04
C PHE A 565 13.38 -1.61 6.96
N ALA A 566 13.89 -2.82 6.73
CA ALA A 566 13.19 -3.84 5.98
C ALA A 566 12.36 -4.72 6.93
N LEU A 567 11.20 -5.19 6.45
CA LEU A 567 10.43 -6.22 7.13
C LEU A 567 11.06 -7.59 6.84
N TYR A 568 11.36 -8.35 7.89
CA TYR A 568 11.84 -9.73 7.79
C TYR A 568 10.78 -10.73 8.31
N PRO A 569 10.64 -11.90 7.64
CA PRO A 569 9.76 -12.97 8.09
C PRO A 569 10.27 -13.59 9.39
N SER A 570 9.38 -14.20 10.18
CA SER A 570 9.82 -15.18 11.19
C SER A 570 10.44 -16.39 10.50
N GLU A 571 11.32 -17.11 11.20
CA GLU A 571 11.91 -18.37 10.76
C GLU A 571 10.84 -19.38 10.27
N ALA A 572 9.76 -19.55 11.05
CA ALA A 572 8.62 -20.41 10.69
C ALA A 572 7.82 -19.93 9.47
N THR A 573 8.00 -18.67 9.04
CA THR A 573 7.46 -18.13 7.78
C THR A 573 8.47 -18.29 6.64
N ALA A 574 9.75 -18.01 6.89
CA ALA A 574 10.84 -18.01 5.91
C ALA A 574 10.95 -19.35 5.15
N ILE A 575 10.81 -20.49 5.85
CA ILE A 575 10.82 -21.83 5.24
C ILE A 575 9.76 -22.04 4.15
N TYR A 576 8.73 -21.19 4.08
CA TYR A 576 7.67 -21.22 3.07
C TYR A 576 7.77 -20.09 2.04
N LEU A 577 8.86 -19.30 2.02
CA LEU A 577 9.04 -18.17 1.10
C LEU A 577 10.20 -18.37 0.14
N ALA A 578 11.40 -18.52 0.68
CA ALA A 578 12.64 -18.57 -0.08
C ALA A 578 13.68 -19.44 0.63
N THR A 579 14.66 -19.93 -0.14
CA THR A 579 15.91 -20.45 0.39
C THR A 579 17.07 -19.93 -0.44
N THR A 580 18.20 -19.64 0.20
CA THR A 580 19.44 -19.21 -0.45
C THR A 580 20.45 -20.35 -0.38
N HIS A 581 20.74 -20.96 -1.53
CA HIS A 581 21.67 -22.09 -1.66
C HIS A 581 23.13 -21.61 -1.67
N ASN A 582 24.00 -22.23 -0.87
CA ASN A 582 25.42 -21.88 -0.75
C ASN A 582 26.36 -22.86 -1.45
N GLU A 583 25.88 -24.06 -1.82
CA GLU A 583 26.60 -25.16 -2.50
C GLU A 583 27.55 -24.76 -3.66
N LEU A 584 27.22 -23.68 -4.38
CA LEU A 584 27.96 -23.08 -5.49
C LEU A 584 27.90 -21.55 -5.40
N PHE A 585 28.04 -21.02 -4.18
CA PHE A 585 28.13 -19.59 -3.96
C PHE A 585 29.32 -18.98 -4.73
N LYS A 586 29.11 -17.79 -5.29
CA LYS A 586 30.16 -16.97 -5.89
C LYS A 586 30.01 -15.55 -5.40
N GLY A 587 31.13 -14.94 -5.02
CA GLY A 587 31.17 -13.52 -4.70
C GLY A 587 30.84 -12.65 -5.91
N PRO A 588 30.47 -11.38 -5.69
CA PRO A 588 30.31 -10.39 -6.76
C PRO A 588 31.58 -10.28 -7.64
N GLU A 589 31.41 -10.10 -8.95
CA GLU A 589 32.51 -10.07 -9.95
C GLU A 589 33.60 -9.03 -9.63
N GLU A 590 33.14 -7.91 -9.08
CA GLU A 590 33.87 -6.74 -8.54
C GLU A 590 34.81 -7.11 -7.37
N TYR A 591 34.53 -8.18 -6.62
CA TYR A 591 35.32 -8.64 -5.49
C TYR A 591 35.94 -10.03 -5.68
N GLU A 592 35.69 -10.72 -6.80
CA GLU A 592 36.07 -12.13 -7.02
C GLU A 592 37.56 -12.38 -6.74
N LYS A 593 38.45 -11.46 -7.11
CA LYS A 593 39.91 -11.52 -6.85
C LYS A 593 40.32 -11.49 -5.38
N GLU A 594 39.46 -10.99 -4.50
CA GLU A 594 39.71 -10.91 -3.06
C GLU A 594 39.03 -12.06 -2.29
N LEU A 595 38.14 -12.81 -2.96
CA LEU A 595 37.29 -13.84 -2.38
C LEU A 595 37.68 -15.26 -2.80
N GLU A 596 38.90 -15.46 -3.33
CA GLU A 596 39.42 -16.78 -3.73
C GLU A 596 39.66 -17.74 -2.53
N VAL A 597 39.29 -17.33 -1.30
CA VAL A 597 39.45 -18.10 -0.05
C VAL A 597 38.23 -17.94 0.88
N ASP A 598 37.08 -18.51 0.52
CA ASP A 598 35.93 -18.74 1.42
C ASP A 598 35.38 -20.17 1.20
N ASP A 599 35.41 -21.02 2.24
CA ASP A 599 34.96 -22.42 2.18
C ASP A 599 33.47 -22.49 2.52
N GLY A 600 32.63 -22.40 1.49
CA GLY A 600 31.23 -21.94 1.49
C GLY A 600 30.18 -22.76 2.27
N ARG A 601 30.42 -23.08 3.55
CA ARG A 601 29.48 -23.78 4.44
C ARG A 601 28.57 -22.82 5.20
N GLY A 602 27.63 -22.20 4.47
CA GLY A 602 26.46 -21.57 5.08
C GLY A 602 25.41 -22.62 5.47
N GLU A 603 24.63 -22.39 6.53
CA GLU A 603 23.48 -23.22 6.87
C GLU A 603 22.30 -22.90 5.95
N GLU A 604 21.65 -23.92 5.40
CA GLU A 604 20.62 -23.78 4.35
C GLU A 604 19.21 -24.03 4.90
N VAL A 605 18.38 -22.99 4.88
CA VAL A 605 16.96 -23.05 5.27
C VAL A 605 16.19 -23.91 4.27
N ARG A 606 15.70 -25.08 4.65
CA ARG A 606 15.01 -25.99 3.71
C ARG A 606 13.59 -25.52 3.41
N LEU A 607 13.28 -25.32 2.12
CA LEU A 607 11.93 -25.00 1.65
C LEU A 607 10.93 -26.11 2.03
N THR A 608 9.83 -25.69 2.65
CA THR A 608 8.67 -26.52 2.97
C THR A 608 7.50 -26.09 2.07
N SER A 609 6.75 -27.07 1.54
CA SER A 609 5.54 -26.81 0.74
C SER A 609 4.29 -26.97 1.61
N GLY A 610 3.51 -25.89 1.78
CA GLY A 610 2.29 -25.91 2.57
C GLY A 610 1.48 -24.60 2.50
N PRO A 611 0.24 -24.57 3.03
CA PRO A 611 -0.66 -23.43 2.96
C PRO A 611 -0.30 -22.32 3.98
N LEU A 612 0.80 -21.60 3.72
CA LEU A 612 1.35 -20.58 4.61
C LEU A 612 0.32 -19.53 5.09
N LEU A 613 -0.46 -18.98 4.15
CA LEU A 613 -1.24 -17.74 4.36
C LEU A 613 -2.54 -17.92 5.13
N GLU A 614 -3.01 -19.16 5.29
CA GLU A 614 -4.16 -19.44 6.15
C GLU A 614 -3.71 -19.34 7.62
N THR A 615 -2.59 -20.00 7.94
CA THR A 615 -1.98 -20.07 9.27
C THR A 615 -1.27 -18.77 9.69
N VAL A 616 -0.69 -18.00 8.77
CA VAL A 616 0.01 -16.75 9.11
C VAL A 616 -0.99 -15.67 9.55
N ARG A 617 -0.75 -15.16 10.77
CA ARG A 617 -1.20 -13.84 11.24
C ARG A 617 -0.04 -12.86 11.02
N LEU A 618 -0.30 -11.76 10.32
CA LEU A 618 0.61 -10.61 10.31
C LEU A 618 0.51 -9.88 11.65
N LEU A 619 1.66 -9.42 12.17
CA LEU A 619 1.74 -8.63 13.40
C LEU A 619 1.69 -7.13 13.08
N GLY A 620 1.21 -6.33 14.03
CA GLY A 620 1.31 -4.87 13.95
C GLY A 620 2.76 -4.38 13.94
N PHE A 621 3.02 -3.21 13.35
CA PHE A 621 4.36 -2.58 13.39
C PHE A 621 4.83 -2.28 14.81
N ASP A 622 3.90 -2.02 15.73
CA ASP A 622 4.09 -1.87 17.17
C ASP A 622 4.36 -3.20 17.89
N GLU A 623 3.72 -4.29 17.46
CA GLU A 623 3.95 -5.63 18.00
C GLU A 623 5.37 -6.15 17.65
N MET A 624 5.90 -5.84 16.47
CA MET A 624 7.20 -6.36 15.99
C MET A 624 8.42 -5.76 16.73
N PRO A 625 9.45 -6.56 17.06
CA PRO A 625 10.73 -6.06 17.55
C PRO A 625 11.52 -5.36 16.43
N ILE A 626 12.39 -4.41 16.82
CA ILE A 626 13.17 -3.56 15.93
C ILE A 626 14.66 -3.86 16.15
N VAL A 627 15.42 -3.97 15.06
CA VAL A 627 16.82 -4.41 15.08
C VAL A 627 17.70 -3.39 14.35
N SER A 628 18.81 -2.97 14.97
CA SER A 628 19.82 -2.09 14.38
C SER A 628 20.62 -2.79 13.28
N TRP A 629 21.34 -2.04 12.44
CA TRP A 629 22.11 -2.64 11.35
C TRP A 629 23.19 -3.64 11.81
N GLU A 630 23.70 -3.53 13.04
CA GLU A 630 24.62 -4.49 13.67
C GLU A 630 23.94 -5.77 14.19
N GLY A 631 22.63 -5.92 14.05
CA GLY A 631 21.87 -7.09 14.50
C GLY A 631 21.47 -7.07 15.98
N LYS A 632 21.42 -5.90 16.63
CA LYS A 632 21.00 -5.75 18.04
C LYS A 632 19.55 -5.27 18.13
N GLU A 633 18.76 -5.81 19.04
CA GLU A 633 17.42 -5.27 19.32
C GLU A 633 17.53 -3.85 19.90
N THR A 634 16.66 -2.94 19.42
CA THR A 634 16.66 -1.52 19.75
C THR A 634 15.23 -0.95 19.74
N GLY A 635 15.08 0.28 20.23
CA GLY A 635 13.82 1.02 20.16
C GLY A 635 13.69 1.85 18.88
N LEU A 636 12.49 2.43 18.68
CA LEU A 636 12.25 3.47 17.68
C LEU A 636 13.21 4.66 17.89
N GLU A 637 13.23 5.20 19.10
CA GLU A 637 14.06 6.30 19.55
C GLU A 637 15.55 6.07 19.27
N GLY A 638 16.07 4.86 19.56
CA GLY A 638 17.46 4.50 19.29
C GLY A 638 17.83 4.33 17.80
N LEU A 639 16.86 4.04 16.92
CA LEU A 639 17.10 4.12 15.46
C LEU A 639 17.17 5.58 15.00
N ASP A 640 16.35 6.46 15.58
CA ASP A 640 16.25 7.86 15.18
C ASP A 640 17.47 8.66 15.69
N GLU A 641 17.92 8.44 16.94
CA GLU A 641 19.19 8.96 17.47
C GLU A 641 20.39 8.50 16.61
N GLY A 642 20.44 7.20 16.26
CA GLY A 642 21.51 6.63 15.43
C GLY A 642 21.49 7.17 14.00
N ALA A 643 20.32 7.52 13.47
CA ALA A 643 20.19 8.20 12.18
C ALA A 643 20.69 9.65 12.25
N GLU A 644 20.34 10.41 13.30
CA GLU A 644 20.85 11.77 13.49
C GLU A 644 22.37 11.82 13.72
N GLU A 645 22.96 10.85 14.42
CA GLU A 645 24.41 10.69 14.49
C GLU A 645 25.02 10.41 13.12
N TYR A 646 24.52 9.41 12.41
CA TYR A 646 25.05 9.03 11.09
C TYR A 646 24.92 10.17 10.05
N VAL A 647 23.84 10.95 10.08
CA VAL A 647 23.67 12.13 9.22
C VAL A 647 24.66 13.25 9.56
N ARG A 648 25.00 13.44 10.85
CA ARG A 648 26.05 14.40 11.25
C ARG A 648 27.43 13.95 10.78
N GLU A 649 27.75 12.66 10.87
CA GLU A 649 29.00 12.10 10.32
C GLU A 649 29.07 12.23 8.79
N PHE A 650 27.99 11.89 8.08
CA PHE A 650 27.89 11.99 6.62
C PHE A 650 28.12 13.43 6.14
N ARG A 651 27.40 14.41 6.71
CA ARG A 651 27.56 15.83 6.36
C ARG A 651 28.96 16.36 6.66
N LYS A 652 29.60 15.88 7.73
CA LYS A 652 31.00 16.20 8.06
C LYS A 652 31.96 15.59 7.02
N ALA A 653 31.72 14.36 6.58
CA ALA A 653 32.52 13.67 5.57
C ALA A 653 32.44 14.30 4.16
N VAL A 654 31.30 14.89 3.80
CA VAL A 654 31.11 15.65 2.54
C VAL A 654 31.89 16.99 2.52
N GLY A 655 32.42 17.43 3.67
CA GLY A 655 33.44 18.48 3.73
C GLY A 655 32.89 19.89 3.99
N GLY A 656 32.27 20.11 5.15
CA GLY A 656 32.06 21.45 5.73
C GLY A 656 31.02 22.36 5.05
N ARG A 657 30.62 22.08 3.80
CA ARG A 657 29.67 22.90 3.01
C ARG A 657 28.26 23.02 3.62
N CYS A 658 28.00 22.32 4.72
CA CYS A 658 26.78 22.36 5.53
C CYS A 658 26.82 23.37 6.69
N GLU A 659 27.94 24.05 6.94
CA GLU A 659 28.01 25.12 7.96
C GLU A 659 27.03 26.26 7.58
N GLY A 660 26.00 26.45 8.40
CA GLY A 660 24.89 27.38 8.12
C GLY A 660 23.63 26.76 7.49
N TRP A 661 23.53 25.43 7.34
CA TRP A 661 22.32 24.76 6.80
C TRP A 661 21.08 24.81 7.71
N GLU A 662 21.11 25.55 8.81
CA GLU A 662 20.01 25.65 9.77
C GLU A 662 18.74 26.32 9.20
N GLY A 663 18.81 26.90 7.99
CA GLY A 663 17.74 27.68 7.35
C GLY A 663 16.97 27.03 6.18
N GLY A 664 17.35 25.87 5.65
CA GLY A 664 16.66 25.24 4.49
C GLY A 664 15.23 24.80 4.81
N GLU A 665 14.37 24.59 3.80
CA GLU A 665 13.00 24.14 4.05
C GLU A 665 12.93 22.72 4.63
N VAL A 666 11.85 22.39 5.35
CA VAL A 666 11.68 21.08 5.99
C VAL A 666 11.73 19.94 4.95
N GLY A 667 11.19 20.16 3.76
CA GLY A 667 11.28 19.22 2.64
C GLY A 667 12.71 18.98 2.15
N GLU A 668 13.51 20.03 1.98
CA GLU A 668 14.92 19.92 1.55
C GLU A 668 15.76 19.13 2.57
N ARG A 669 15.53 19.36 3.87
CA ARG A 669 16.22 18.63 4.97
C ARG A 669 15.85 17.14 4.99
N LEU A 670 14.59 16.81 4.65
CA LEU A 670 14.08 15.45 4.60
C LEU A 670 14.45 14.70 3.32
N GLY A 671 14.73 15.41 2.22
CA GLY A 671 15.22 14.83 0.96
C GLY A 671 16.65 14.27 1.04
N VAL A 672 17.12 13.66 -0.05
CA VAL A 672 18.50 13.15 -0.14
C VAL A 672 19.51 14.27 -0.39
N GLY A 673 19.13 15.34 -1.12
CA GLY A 673 19.96 16.54 -1.30
C GLY A 673 20.40 17.19 0.03
N GLY A 674 19.55 17.11 1.06
CA GLY A 674 19.87 17.55 2.43
C GLY A 674 20.97 16.75 3.15
N LEU A 675 21.42 15.61 2.61
CA LEU A 675 22.63 14.90 3.11
C LEU A 675 23.92 15.51 2.53
N PHE A 676 23.86 16.02 1.31
CA PHE A 676 24.98 16.62 0.58
C PHE A 676 25.03 18.15 0.68
N CYS A 677 24.00 18.76 1.29
CA CYS A 677 23.83 20.21 1.39
C CYS A 677 23.77 20.89 0.01
N LEU A 678 22.98 20.27 -0.87
CA LEU A 678 22.51 20.82 -2.14
C LEU A 678 21.17 21.53 -1.90
N ARG A 679 21.00 22.74 -2.45
CA ARG A 679 19.70 23.44 -2.43
C ARG A 679 18.81 22.85 -3.51
N GLY A 680 17.49 22.92 -3.33
CA GLY A 680 16.56 22.62 -4.44
C GLY A 680 16.76 23.58 -5.61
N GLU A 681 16.61 23.06 -6.83
CA GLU A 681 16.33 23.82 -8.05
C GLU A 681 14.81 24.01 -8.24
#